data_AF-A0A3N5EHZ0-F1
#
_entry.id   AF-A0A3N5EHZ0-F1
#
_cell.length_a   1.000
_cell.length_b   1.000
_cell.length_c   1.000
_cell.angle_alpha   90.00
_cell.angle_beta   90.00
_cell.angle_gamma   90.00
#
_symmetry.space_group_name_H-M   'P 1'
#
loop_
_entity.id
_entity.type
_entity.pdbx_description
1 polymer ?
#
loop_
_entity_poly.entity_id
_entity_poly.type
_entity_poly.pdbx_seq_one_letter_code
_entity_poly.pdbx_strand_id
1 'polypeptide(L)'
;MKAEISKKLAILIALSLYVFLGFAQTPQGFSYQAVVRNGSGTPIVDQFVGVEITLQNTLEAVLYTETHRPRTNAQGVISITIGGGEKVGTNTFASIPWNTGDVLVKVRIDPTGSTNYTLVGAPTKLQSVPYALYTNPKEVVSSPGADPNAPIFEVKNSLGQVVFGVYQGGVRVNVEDVAKSAKGGFAVGGLSGSTKAGSAEFFRITPDSARIYINDSGIKGAKGGFAVGGLSGSTKGSTTFLSITPDSTRIYIDNSTTKGAKGGFAVGGLSGSTKGVTTEFLRITPDSTRIYIDNSTTKGAKGGFAVGGLSGSTKGVTTEFLRITPDSTRIYIDDSNTKGAKGGFAVGGLSGSTKGGKADFFNVSAATAANVIKNESRIMWYPKRSALLAGEISVLHPDSVGLYSMSLGYRNIAHGSYSQAMGYKSVARGDNSTAIGYEAIAAGVNSFSFGNGSKALGFGSFAFGAKGVDANGVTQDVSTDATGAFSFAFGLGSKAKALGSFVLGVNCESSNKFAFATGFNSKALGLNSVAMGVDNVSQGPVSFTMGYGNTAIALYAFAFGASNNANGQSSLAFGQENTAGGLYSVAGGYKNVASGNYSFAVGTENYATGHISLAVGKLNNCSGIASAAFGQENISGGSNSFASGYKTKASGQNSFALGNLTQAVFDNAIAFGDSSSAEGYCSIATGYHVTAKAYASLVIGQYNKKLGSPSGWVDTDPIFVIGNGTGPNSFQRNDALVIYKNGKMKVDGDLYPNDNGSPFLGTASNRWSVIYAVNNVIQTSDARLKKDIINLSYGLKDILKLRPVTFIWKDGKDQSIKLGLIAQEVQPIINEVVDVGDDQDKTLGINYTSLIPVLINSIQEQQKIIEEQKAKNIVLENQINEISKKLEELEKRIK
;
A
#
# COMPACT_ATOMS: atom_id res chain seq x y z
N MET A 1 24.42 13.43 15.35
CA MET A 1 23.15 12.67 15.25
C MET A 1 22.03 13.44 14.52
N LYS A 2 21.53 14.60 15.00
CA LYS A 2 20.46 15.38 14.30
C LYS A 2 20.82 15.82 12.87
N ALA A 3 22.07 16.25 12.64
CA ALA A 3 22.53 16.67 11.31
C ALA A 3 22.67 15.50 10.31
N GLU A 4 22.92 14.28 10.81
CA GLU A 4 23.03 13.08 9.98
C GLU A 4 21.66 12.56 9.54
N ILE A 5 20.68 12.64 10.43
CA ILE A 5 19.28 12.26 10.16
C ILE A 5 18.66 13.23 9.14
N SER A 6 18.96 14.53 9.25
CA SER A 6 18.54 15.53 8.25
C SER A 6 19.09 15.24 6.86
N LYS A 7 20.38 14.87 6.74
CA LYS A 7 20.99 14.51 5.45
C LYS A 7 20.38 13.23 4.87
N LYS A 8 20.15 12.20 5.69
CA LYS A 8 19.52 10.95 5.24
C LYS A 8 18.06 11.15 4.83
N LEU A 9 17.32 12.02 5.50
CA LEU A 9 15.94 12.36 5.16
C LEU A 9 15.86 13.21 3.88
N ALA A 10 16.78 14.16 3.68
CA ALA A 10 16.86 14.94 2.44
C ALA A 10 17.23 14.07 1.23
N ILE A 11 18.12 13.09 1.41
CA ILE A 11 18.46 12.11 0.36
C ILE A 11 17.27 11.19 0.06
N LEU A 12 16.50 10.77 1.07
CA LEU A 12 15.30 9.94 0.88
C LEU A 12 14.18 10.69 0.17
N ILE A 13 14.00 11.98 0.50
CA ILE A 13 13.02 12.86 -0.16
C ILE A 13 13.46 13.13 -1.60
N ALA A 14 14.74 13.40 -1.84
CA ALA A 14 15.29 13.57 -3.19
C ALA A 14 15.17 12.30 -4.05
N LEU A 15 15.39 11.10 -3.47
CA LEU A 15 15.13 9.83 -4.15
C LEU A 15 13.63 9.63 -4.45
N SER A 16 12.75 10.01 -3.53
CA SER A 16 11.29 9.88 -3.73
C SER A 16 10.74 10.85 -4.78
N LEU A 17 11.33 12.04 -4.93
CA LEU A 17 10.99 13.01 -5.98
C LEU A 17 11.56 12.61 -7.35
N TYR A 18 12.65 11.84 -7.39
CA TYR A 18 13.20 11.31 -8.65
C TYR A 18 12.35 10.17 -9.24
N VAL A 19 11.56 9.47 -8.42
CA VAL A 19 10.69 8.37 -8.86
C VAL A 19 9.35 8.86 -9.47
N PHE A 20 9.00 10.15 -9.32
CA PHE A 20 7.74 10.72 -9.81
C PHE A 20 7.84 11.57 -11.09
N LEU A 21 8.97 11.55 -11.79
CA LEU A 21 9.16 12.21 -13.11
C LEU A 21 9.47 11.23 -14.26
N GLY A 22 9.22 9.93 -14.07
CA GLY A 22 9.31 8.93 -15.15
C GLY A 22 8.08 8.98 -16.06
N PHE A 23 8.23 9.66 -17.19
CA PHE A 23 7.26 9.72 -18.28
C PHE A 23 6.57 8.39 -18.57
N ALA A 24 5.24 8.41 -18.66
CA ALA A 24 4.49 7.45 -19.46
C ALA A 24 4.88 7.66 -20.93
N GLN A 25 5.96 7.01 -21.36
CA GLN A 25 6.30 6.85 -22.76
C GLN A 25 5.62 5.57 -23.28
N THR A 26 4.98 5.67 -24.45
CA THR A 26 4.49 4.51 -25.18
C THR A 26 5.62 3.51 -25.34
N PRO A 27 5.46 2.21 -24.98
CA PRO A 27 6.57 1.26 -25.06
C PRO A 27 7.13 1.17 -26.49
N GLN A 28 8.39 1.56 -26.67
CA GLN A 28 9.11 1.43 -27.94
C GLN A 28 9.99 0.18 -27.88
N GLY A 29 9.42 -0.99 -28.16
CA GLY A 29 10.18 -2.24 -28.14
C GLY A 29 9.39 -3.43 -28.66
N PHE A 30 10.08 -4.55 -28.89
CA PHE A 30 9.47 -5.80 -29.36
C PHE A 30 9.96 -7.00 -28.54
N SER A 31 9.11 -8.01 -28.38
CA SER A 31 9.41 -9.18 -27.57
C SER A 31 10.45 -10.09 -28.24
N TYR A 32 11.37 -10.63 -27.44
CA TYR A 32 12.38 -11.59 -27.86
C TYR A 32 12.48 -12.73 -26.84
N GLN A 33 12.48 -13.96 -27.34
CA GLN A 33 12.67 -15.16 -26.55
C GLN A 33 13.77 -16.03 -27.16
N ALA A 34 14.62 -16.59 -26.30
CA ALA A 34 15.68 -17.49 -26.73
C ALA A 34 15.97 -18.54 -25.65
N VAL A 35 16.44 -19.72 -26.07
CA VAL A 35 16.97 -20.74 -25.16
C VAL A 35 18.46 -20.50 -25.00
N VAL A 36 18.91 -20.29 -23.78
CA VAL A 36 20.31 -20.06 -23.46
C VAL A 36 20.99 -21.40 -23.16
N ARG A 37 22.11 -21.67 -23.84
CA ARG A 37 22.88 -22.92 -23.71
C ARG A 37 24.31 -22.61 -23.30
N ASN A 38 24.94 -23.54 -22.57
CA ASN A 38 26.35 -23.47 -22.21
C ASN A 38 27.25 -23.90 -23.39
N GLY A 39 28.57 -23.83 -23.22
CA GLY A 39 29.55 -24.20 -24.26
C GLY A 39 29.50 -25.68 -24.71
N SER A 40 28.75 -26.53 -24.02
CA SER A 40 28.50 -27.94 -24.39
C SER A 40 27.13 -28.15 -25.06
N GLY A 41 26.37 -27.07 -25.29
CA GLY A 41 25.04 -27.12 -25.91
C GLY A 41 23.90 -27.49 -24.96
N THR A 42 24.14 -27.63 -23.66
CA THR A 42 23.09 -27.91 -22.66
C THR A 42 22.38 -26.62 -22.24
N PRO A 43 21.03 -26.58 -22.13
CA PRO A 43 20.32 -25.41 -21.63
C PRO A 43 20.76 -25.01 -20.22
N ILE A 44 20.93 -23.71 -19.97
CA ILE A 44 21.22 -23.14 -18.65
C ILE A 44 19.89 -22.83 -17.98
N VAL A 45 19.52 -23.59 -16.94
CA VAL A 45 18.20 -23.52 -16.30
C VAL A 45 18.23 -22.74 -14.98
N ASP A 46 17.16 -22.01 -14.68
CA ASP A 46 16.90 -21.31 -13.41
C ASP A 46 17.97 -20.34 -12.91
N GLN A 47 18.81 -19.81 -13.81
CA GLN A 47 19.98 -18.97 -13.49
C GLN A 47 19.91 -17.60 -14.18
N PHE A 48 20.49 -16.57 -13.55
CA PHE A 48 20.69 -15.26 -14.20
C PHE A 48 21.81 -15.34 -15.24
N VAL A 49 21.54 -14.83 -16.44
CA VAL A 49 22.49 -14.76 -17.55
C VAL A 49 22.58 -13.33 -18.06
N GLY A 50 23.76 -12.90 -18.49
CA GLY A 50 23.93 -11.62 -19.16
C GLY A 50 23.56 -11.74 -20.62
N VAL A 51 22.75 -10.81 -21.14
CA VAL A 51 22.37 -10.78 -22.57
C VAL A 51 22.64 -9.39 -23.10
N GLU A 52 23.43 -9.30 -24.16
CA GLU A 52 23.63 -8.05 -24.89
C GLU A 52 23.03 -8.17 -26.29
N ILE A 53 22.22 -7.17 -26.64
CA ILE A 53 21.56 -7.06 -27.93
C ILE A 53 22.16 -5.85 -28.65
N THR A 54 22.69 -6.07 -29.84
CA THR A 54 23.14 -5.02 -30.74
C THR A 54 22.32 -5.07 -32.04
N LEU A 55 21.66 -3.96 -32.36
CA LEU A 55 21.03 -3.73 -33.65
C LEU A 55 22.04 -3.04 -34.56
N GLN A 56 22.28 -3.61 -35.73
CA GLN A 56 23.26 -3.11 -36.70
C GLN A 56 22.69 -3.14 -38.12
N ASN A 57 23.27 -2.38 -39.04
CA ASN A 57 22.93 -2.48 -40.46
C ASN A 57 23.75 -3.58 -41.18
N THR A 58 23.51 -3.76 -42.47
CA THR A 58 24.23 -4.72 -43.33
C THR A 58 25.71 -4.38 -43.57
N LEU A 59 26.13 -3.15 -43.23
CA LEU A 59 27.53 -2.69 -43.24
C LEU A 59 28.19 -2.78 -41.84
N GLU A 60 27.56 -3.51 -40.91
CA GLU A 60 28.00 -3.68 -39.51
C GLU A 60 28.06 -2.40 -38.67
N ALA A 61 27.46 -1.30 -39.14
CA ALA A 61 27.36 -0.09 -38.33
C ALA A 61 26.34 -0.30 -37.20
N VAL A 62 26.76 -0.05 -35.95
CA VAL A 62 25.93 -0.17 -34.76
C VAL A 62 24.88 0.92 -34.74
N LEU A 63 23.61 0.53 -34.79
CA LEU A 63 22.45 1.42 -34.72
C LEU A 63 21.97 1.60 -33.28
N TYR A 64 22.03 0.56 -32.46
CA TYR A 64 21.63 0.60 -31.05
C TYR A 64 22.15 -0.62 -30.29
N THR A 65 22.58 -0.45 -29.03
CA THR A 65 23.00 -1.56 -28.17
C THR A 65 22.37 -1.42 -26.78
N GLU A 66 21.98 -2.55 -26.20
CA GLU A 66 21.46 -2.64 -24.84
C GLU A 66 21.85 -3.95 -24.15
N THR A 67 21.79 -3.95 -22.82
CA THR A 67 22.05 -5.11 -21.98
C THR A 67 20.85 -5.46 -21.12
N HIS A 68 20.71 -6.76 -20.85
CA HIS A 68 19.68 -7.34 -20.00
C HIS A 68 20.30 -8.39 -19.07
N ARG A 69 19.68 -8.61 -17.91
CA ARG A 69 20.05 -9.67 -16.96
C ARG A 69 18.86 -10.56 -16.59
N PRO A 70 18.25 -11.25 -17.57
CA PRO A 70 17.10 -12.12 -17.32
C PRO A 70 17.49 -13.38 -16.55
N ARG A 71 16.51 -13.98 -15.86
CA ARG A 71 16.62 -15.33 -15.29
C ARG A 71 16.04 -16.34 -16.28
N THR A 72 16.78 -17.40 -16.60
CA THR A 72 16.29 -18.51 -17.42
C THR A 72 15.23 -19.32 -16.66
N ASN A 73 14.25 -19.91 -17.37
CA ASN A 73 13.29 -20.82 -16.75
C ASN A 73 13.80 -22.28 -16.73
N ALA A 74 12.97 -23.22 -16.27
CA ALA A 74 13.27 -24.65 -16.20
C ALA A 74 13.62 -25.31 -17.57
N GLN A 75 13.33 -24.63 -18.69
CA GLN A 75 13.67 -25.05 -20.05
C GLN A 75 14.85 -24.27 -20.64
N GLY A 76 15.47 -23.38 -19.86
CA GLY A 76 16.58 -22.52 -20.26
C GLY A 76 16.16 -21.31 -21.10
N VAL A 77 14.87 -20.97 -21.13
CA VAL A 77 14.32 -19.87 -21.94
C VAL A 77 14.42 -18.54 -21.18
N ILE A 78 14.83 -17.49 -21.89
CA ILE A 78 14.69 -16.09 -21.47
C ILE A 78 13.56 -15.40 -22.24
N SER A 79 12.89 -14.45 -21.59
CA SER A 79 11.93 -13.53 -22.24
C SER A 79 12.34 -12.11 -21.92
N ILE A 80 12.68 -11.33 -22.95
CA ILE A 80 13.09 -9.92 -22.82
C ILE A 80 12.36 -9.07 -23.86
N THR A 81 12.30 -7.76 -23.63
CA THR A 81 11.79 -6.81 -24.63
C THR A 81 12.97 -6.01 -25.17
N ILE A 82 13.25 -6.16 -26.46
CA ILE A 82 14.32 -5.40 -27.12
C ILE A 82 13.85 -3.95 -27.25
N GLY A 83 14.64 -3.00 -26.71
CA GLY A 83 14.26 -1.60 -26.50
C GLY A 83 13.87 -1.25 -25.06
N GLY A 84 13.83 -2.23 -24.16
CA GLY A 84 13.55 -2.06 -22.73
C GLY A 84 14.73 -2.35 -21.79
N GLY A 85 15.93 -2.59 -22.34
CA GLY A 85 17.14 -2.91 -21.57
C GLY A 85 17.94 -1.67 -21.15
N GLU A 86 19.06 -1.88 -20.44
CA GLU A 86 20.00 -0.81 -20.15
C GLU A 86 20.80 -0.46 -21.40
N LYS A 87 20.57 0.74 -21.95
CA LYS A 87 21.24 1.25 -23.15
C LYS A 87 22.75 1.32 -22.95
N VAL A 88 23.49 0.84 -23.94
CA VAL A 88 24.95 0.94 -24.03
C VAL A 88 25.32 1.83 -25.22
N GLY A 89 25.95 2.98 -24.96
CA GLY A 89 26.35 3.95 -25.98
C GLY A 89 25.41 5.15 -26.15
N THR A 90 25.64 5.93 -27.21
CA THR A 90 24.96 7.23 -27.45
C THR A 90 23.69 7.12 -28.27
N ASN A 91 23.59 6.15 -29.18
CA ASN A 91 22.43 5.96 -30.06
C ASN A 91 21.17 5.56 -29.27
N THR A 92 20.01 6.08 -29.67
CA THR A 92 18.73 5.79 -29.00
C THR A 92 17.87 4.82 -29.81
N PHE A 93 16.98 4.07 -29.15
CA PHE A 93 16.08 3.15 -29.85
C PHE A 93 15.17 3.87 -30.86
N ALA A 94 14.75 5.09 -30.52
CA ALA A 94 13.94 5.97 -31.39
C ALA A 94 14.68 6.43 -32.66
N SER A 95 16.01 6.45 -32.66
CA SER A 95 16.82 6.91 -33.80
C SER A 95 17.15 5.81 -34.82
N ILE A 96 16.63 4.59 -34.63
CA ILE A 96 16.86 3.48 -35.56
C ILE A 96 16.05 3.74 -36.86
N PRO A 97 16.68 3.71 -38.04
CA PRO A 97 16.03 3.99 -39.32
C PRO A 97 15.25 2.76 -39.84
N TRP A 98 14.13 2.44 -39.18
CA TRP A 98 13.30 1.27 -39.46
C TRP A 98 12.72 1.21 -40.89
N ASN A 99 12.65 2.34 -41.58
CA ASN A 99 12.01 2.51 -42.89
C ASN A 99 12.98 2.54 -44.08
N THR A 100 14.30 2.64 -43.87
CA THR A 100 15.28 2.86 -44.95
C THR A 100 16.40 1.83 -45.01
N GLY A 101 16.39 0.77 -44.20
CA GLY A 101 17.45 -0.24 -44.23
C GLY A 101 17.15 -1.55 -43.51
N ASP A 102 17.89 -2.59 -43.89
CA ASP A 102 17.88 -3.89 -43.24
C ASP A 102 18.54 -3.80 -41.85
N VAL A 103 17.78 -4.05 -40.79
CA VAL A 103 18.27 -4.11 -39.41
C VAL A 103 18.54 -5.56 -39.02
N LEU A 104 19.75 -5.84 -38.56
CA LEU A 104 20.17 -7.15 -38.07
C LEU A 104 20.29 -7.14 -36.54
N VAL A 105 19.83 -8.20 -35.89
CA VAL A 105 20.01 -8.44 -34.44
C VAL A 105 21.23 -9.31 -34.23
N LYS A 106 22.21 -8.78 -33.50
CA LYS A 106 23.37 -9.51 -32.98
C LYS A 106 23.17 -9.75 -31.50
N VAL A 107 23.20 -11.02 -31.09
CA VAL A 107 22.97 -11.44 -29.70
C VAL A 107 24.24 -12.03 -29.12
N ARG A 108 24.70 -11.48 -28.00
CA ARG A 108 25.81 -12.01 -27.24
C ARG A 108 25.35 -12.38 -25.82
N ILE A 109 25.87 -13.47 -25.28
CA ILE A 109 25.49 -13.99 -23.96
C ILE A 109 26.72 -14.16 -23.08
N ASP A 110 26.55 -13.84 -21.81
CA ASP A 110 27.45 -14.23 -20.73
C ASP A 110 26.77 -15.30 -19.85
N PRO A 111 27.14 -16.58 -20.01
CA PRO A 111 26.61 -17.70 -19.23
C PRO A 111 26.87 -17.60 -17.71
N THR A 112 27.90 -16.86 -17.31
CA THR A 112 28.31 -16.70 -15.91
C THR A 112 27.73 -15.45 -15.26
N GLY A 113 27.11 -14.57 -16.06
CA GLY A 113 26.54 -13.31 -15.60
C GLY A 113 27.58 -12.24 -15.23
N SER A 114 28.79 -12.32 -15.79
CA SER A 114 29.86 -11.32 -15.70
C SER A 114 29.71 -10.24 -16.81
N THR A 115 30.82 -9.69 -17.34
CA THR A 115 30.85 -8.73 -18.47
C THR A 115 31.45 -9.31 -19.76
N ASN A 116 31.69 -10.64 -19.81
CA ASN A 116 32.36 -11.31 -20.92
C ASN A 116 31.34 -11.97 -21.84
N TYR A 117 30.85 -11.21 -22.81
CA TYR A 117 29.82 -11.65 -23.74
C TYR A 117 30.39 -12.43 -24.92
N THR A 118 29.89 -13.64 -25.14
CA THR A 118 30.21 -14.51 -26.28
C THR A 118 29.10 -14.47 -27.34
N LEU A 119 29.46 -14.51 -28.62
CA LEU A 119 28.49 -14.45 -29.72
C LEU A 119 27.73 -15.78 -29.83
N VAL A 120 26.39 -15.73 -29.85
CA VAL A 120 25.55 -16.95 -29.80
C VAL A 120 25.10 -17.41 -31.19
N GLY A 121 25.24 -16.55 -32.21
CA GLY A 121 24.97 -16.87 -33.60
C GLY A 121 25.32 -15.71 -34.52
N ALA A 122 25.30 -15.96 -35.84
CA ALA A 122 25.45 -14.90 -36.83
C ALA A 122 24.30 -13.88 -36.70
N PRO A 123 24.56 -12.57 -36.92
CA PRO A 123 23.51 -11.55 -36.88
C PRO A 123 22.35 -11.92 -37.81
N THR A 124 21.12 -11.87 -37.29
CA THR A 124 19.92 -12.25 -38.05
C THR A 124 19.14 -11.01 -38.48
N LYS A 125 18.74 -10.95 -39.76
CA LYS A 125 17.90 -9.87 -40.28
C LYS A 125 16.51 -9.93 -39.65
N LEU A 126 16.05 -8.81 -39.07
CA LEU A 126 14.66 -8.66 -38.63
C LEU A 126 13.75 -8.66 -39.86
N GLN A 127 12.80 -9.60 -39.89
CA GLN A 127 11.79 -9.67 -40.93
C GLN A 127 10.55 -8.90 -40.49
N SER A 128 9.94 -8.16 -41.42
CA SER A 128 8.70 -7.44 -41.17
C SER A 128 7.57 -8.43 -40.85
N VAL A 129 6.78 -8.13 -39.82
CA VAL A 129 5.59 -8.93 -39.47
C VAL A 129 4.47 -8.73 -40.51
N PRO A 130 3.58 -9.72 -40.75
CA PRO A 130 2.53 -9.63 -41.77
C PRO A 130 1.62 -8.39 -41.65
N TYR A 131 1.37 -7.89 -40.43
CA TYR A 131 0.57 -6.68 -40.21
C TYR A 131 1.30 -5.38 -40.64
N ALA A 132 2.64 -5.40 -40.70
CA ALA A 132 3.45 -4.30 -41.24
C ALA A 132 3.52 -4.34 -42.78
N LEU A 133 3.38 -5.52 -43.40
CA LEU A 133 3.36 -5.70 -44.86
C LEU A 133 2.07 -5.18 -45.53
N TYR A 134 0.99 -4.96 -44.77
CA TYR A 134 -0.27 -4.40 -45.28
C TYR A 134 -0.27 -2.87 -45.41
N THR A 135 0.90 -2.21 -45.31
CA THR A 135 1.02 -0.75 -45.43
C THR A 135 1.92 -0.23 -46.55
N ASN A 136 2.44 -1.08 -47.45
CA ASN A 136 3.18 -0.62 -48.63
C ASN A 136 2.34 -0.73 -49.92
N PRO A 137 1.87 0.39 -50.52
CA PRO A 137 1.41 0.38 -51.90
C PRO A 137 2.63 0.25 -52.84
N LYS A 138 2.52 -0.59 -53.87
CA LYS A 138 3.49 -0.61 -54.98
C LYS A 138 3.32 0.66 -55.81
N GLU A 139 4.20 1.65 -55.62
CA GLU A 139 4.29 2.82 -56.50
C GLU A 139 5.40 2.64 -57.54
N VAL A 140 5.09 2.92 -58.81
CA VAL A 140 6.07 3.10 -59.89
C VAL A 140 6.50 4.56 -59.86
N VAL A 141 7.64 4.86 -59.24
CA VAL A 141 8.12 6.23 -59.03
C VAL A 141 9.25 6.54 -60.01
N SER A 142 9.12 7.62 -60.79
CA SER A 142 10.19 8.12 -61.66
C SER A 142 11.31 8.79 -60.85
N SER A 143 12.56 8.66 -61.29
CA SER A 143 13.72 9.23 -60.58
C SER A 143 13.63 10.77 -60.44
N PRO A 144 14.01 11.36 -59.28
CA PRO A 144 14.05 12.82 -59.10
C PRO A 144 15.05 13.45 -60.07
N GLY A 145 14.55 14.10 -61.14
CA GLY A 145 15.37 14.71 -62.20
C GLY A 145 15.07 14.23 -63.62
N ALA A 146 14.14 13.28 -63.81
CA ALA A 146 13.70 12.86 -65.14
C ALA A 146 12.96 13.99 -65.88
N ASP A 147 13.17 14.09 -67.21
CA ASP A 147 12.50 15.06 -68.10
C ASP A 147 10.95 14.97 -67.95
N PRO A 148 10.23 16.10 -67.75
CA PRO A 148 8.77 16.12 -67.67
C PRO A 148 8.03 15.46 -68.85
N ASN A 149 8.69 15.34 -70.01
CA ASN A 149 8.14 14.71 -71.22
C ASN A 149 8.61 13.26 -71.45
N ALA A 150 9.47 12.71 -70.58
CA ALA A 150 9.83 11.30 -70.63
C ALA A 150 8.68 10.45 -70.03
N PRO A 151 8.25 9.36 -70.70
CA PRO A 151 7.17 8.52 -70.20
C PRO A 151 7.62 7.73 -68.96
N ILE A 152 6.78 7.76 -67.92
CA ILE A 152 6.89 6.91 -66.72
C ILE A 152 6.49 5.47 -67.08
N PHE A 153 5.56 5.32 -68.04
CA PHE A 153 5.10 4.05 -68.60
C PHE A 153 4.59 4.27 -70.04
N GLU A 154 4.99 3.44 -71.01
CA GLU A 154 4.58 3.55 -72.41
C GLU A 154 4.15 2.20 -72.99
N VAL A 155 3.10 2.23 -73.83
CA VAL A 155 2.69 1.12 -74.70
C VAL A 155 2.92 1.56 -76.13
N LYS A 156 3.78 0.81 -76.83
CA LYS A 156 4.14 1.06 -78.22
C LYS A 156 3.40 0.10 -79.14
N ASN A 157 2.98 0.60 -80.30
CA ASN A 157 2.50 -0.27 -81.38
C ASN A 157 3.69 -1.03 -82.01
N SER A 158 3.41 -1.95 -82.96
CA SER A 158 4.44 -2.76 -83.63
C SER A 158 5.50 -1.97 -84.41
N LEU A 159 5.30 -0.67 -84.61
CA LEU A 159 6.22 0.27 -85.28
C LEU A 159 7.07 1.09 -84.30
N GLY A 160 6.91 0.87 -82.98
CA GLY A 160 7.69 1.54 -81.94
C GLY A 160 7.15 2.91 -81.51
N GLN A 161 5.95 3.30 -81.95
CA GLN A 161 5.31 4.59 -81.61
C GLN A 161 4.40 4.46 -80.39
N VAL A 162 4.38 5.48 -79.53
CA VAL A 162 3.58 5.49 -78.28
C VAL A 162 2.12 5.80 -78.58
N VAL A 163 1.27 4.78 -78.46
CA VAL A 163 -0.20 4.86 -78.62
C VAL A 163 -0.90 5.14 -77.28
N PHE A 164 -0.25 4.78 -76.19
CA PHE A 164 -0.68 5.09 -74.83
C PHE A 164 0.56 5.38 -73.98
N GLY A 165 0.67 6.60 -73.45
CA GLY A 165 1.80 7.03 -72.64
C GLY A 165 1.36 7.70 -71.35
N VAL A 166 1.96 7.30 -70.24
CA VAL A 166 1.81 7.92 -68.92
C VAL A 166 3.04 8.76 -68.65
N TYR A 167 2.85 10.07 -68.49
CA TYR A 167 3.92 11.05 -68.26
C TYR A 167 3.73 11.72 -66.88
N GLN A 168 4.77 12.39 -66.38
CA GLN A 168 4.74 13.18 -65.14
C GLN A 168 3.54 14.16 -65.07
N GLY A 169 3.08 14.67 -66.21
CA GLY A 169 1.97 15.63 -66.30
C GLY A 169 0.59 15.05 -66.64
N GLY A 170 0.46 13.74 -66.89
CA GLY A 170 -0.81 13.07 -67.22
C GLY A 170 -0.71 11.97 -68.28
N VAL A 171 -1.85 11.36 -68.60
CA VAL A 171 -1.98 10.31 -69.62
C VAL A 171 -2.32 10.91 -70.99
N ARG A 172 -1.61 10.48 -72.04
CA ARG A 172 -1.96 10.83 -73.42
C ARG A 172 -2.40 9.57 -74.16
N VAL A 173 -3.56 9.68 -74.82
CA VAL A 173 -4.08 8.69 -75.76
C VAL A 173 -4.05 9.35 -77.13
N ASN A 174 -3.18 8.86 -78.00
CA ASN A 174 -3.05 9.37 -79.36
C ASN A 174 -3.94 8.52 -80.27
N VAL A 175 -4.95 9.14 -80.88
CA VAL A 175 -5.80 8.50 -81.88
C VAL A 175 -5.38 9.07 -83.24
N GLU A 176 -4.92 8.23 -84.16
CA GLU A 176 -4.51 8.70 -85.49
C GLU A 176 -5.72 9.18 -86.30
N ASP A 177 -5.53 10.32 -86.96
CA ASP A 177 -6.53 11.01 -87.77
C ASP A 177 -6.35 10.67 -89.24
N VAL A 178 -7.21 9.79 -89.76
CA VAL A 178 -7.31 9.58 -91.20
C VAL A 178 -8.78 9.42 -91.61
N ALA A 179 -9.63 10.45 -91.39
CA ALA A 179 -10.72 10.88 -92.32
C ALA A 179 -11.79 11.82 -91.73
N LYS A 180 -12.26 12.76 -92.57
CA LYS A 180 -13.35 13.72 -92.33
C LYS A 180 -14.74 13.07 -92.13
N SER A 181 -15.27 13.06 -90.91
CA SER A 181 -16.72 12.87 -90.65
C SER A 181 -17.20 13.59 -89.38
N ALA A 182 -18.50 13.88 -89.31
CA ALA A 182 -19.12 14.58 -88.18
C ALA A 182 -19.34 13.64 -86.98
N LYS A 183 -18.61 13.90 -85.88
CA LYS A 183 -18.84 13.64 -84.43
C LYS A 183 -17.47 13.48 -83.76
N GLY A 184 -17.15 13.97 -82.56
CA GLY A 184 -17.84 14.78 -81.55
C GLY A 184 -16.84 15.06 -80.41
N GLY A 185 -17.09 16.10 -79.62
CA GLY A 185 -16.66 16.09 -78.22
C GLY A 185 -17.40 14.98 -77.48
N PHE A 186 -16.82 14.47 -76.40
CA PHE A 186 -17.38 13.37 -75.62
C PHE A 186 -18.85 13.60 -75.22
N ALA A 187 -19.79 12.76 -75.68
CA ALA A 187 -21.23 12.86 -75.40
C ALA A 187 -21.85 11.48 -75.11
N VAL A 188 -22.79 11.42 -74.17
CA VAL A 188 -23.54 10.20 -73.82
C VAL A 188 -25.04 10.49 -73.90
N GLY A 189 -25.76 9.83 -74.82
CA GLY A 189 -27.19 10.00 -75.02
C GLY A 189 -27.82 8.89 -75.88
N GLY A 190 -29.16 8.77 -75.83
CA GLY A 190 -29.93 7.80 -76.65
C GLY A 190 -30.20 6.43 -76.01
N LEU A 191 -29.99 6.29 -74.69
CA LEU A 191 -30.14 5.02 -73.98
C LEU A 191 -31.47 4.98 -73.20
N SER A 192 -32.27 3.93 -73.43
CA SER A 192 -33.49 3.63 -72.66
C SER A 192 -33.24 2.43 -71.74
N GLY A 193 -33.70 2.52 -70.48
CA GLY A 193 -33.52 1.44 -69.50
C GLY A 193 -34.32 0.19 -69.85
N SER A 194 -33.72 -1.00 -69.71
CA SER A 194 -34.44 -2.27 -69.90
C SER A 194 -35.37 -2.57 -68.71
N THR A 195 -36.47 -3.27 -68.98
CA THR A 195 -37.58 -3.52 -68.03
C THR A 195 -37.31 -4.63 -67.00
N LYS A 196 -36.07 -5.08 -66.80
CA LYS A 196 -35.71 -6.14 -65.84
C LYS A 196 -34.78 -5.62 -64.74
N ALA A 197 -34.99 -6.11 -63.52
CA ALA A 197 -34.43 -5.56 -62.28
C ALA A 197 -32.88 -5.54 -62.25
N GLY A 198 -32.32 -4.33 -62.11
CA GLY A 198 -30.89 -4.05 -61.92
C GLY A 198 -30.66 -2.52 -61.91
N SER A 199 -29.65 -2.05 -61.16
CA SER A 199 -29.26 -0.62 -61.12
C SER A 199 -28.66 -0.18 -62.47
N ALA A 200 -29.17 0.92 -63.03
CA ALA A 200 -28.71 1.46 -64.31
C ALA A 200 -27.87 2.74 -64.08
N GLU A 201 -26.58 2.69 -64.42
CA GLU A 201 -25.68 3.84 -64.50
C GLU A 201 -25.48 4.22 -65.97
N PHE A 202 -25.86 5.45 -66.36
CA PHE A 202 -25.79 5.87 -67.77
C PHE A 202 -24.49 6.57 -68.13
N PHE A 203 -23.87 7.29 -67.19
CA PHE A 203 -22.55 7.88 -67.39
C PHE A 203 -21.82 8.05 -66.05
N ARG A 204 -20.60 7.51 -65.95
CA ARG A 204 -19.78 7.52 -64.73
C ARG A 204 -18.33 7.86 -65.08
N ILE A 205 -17.73 8.77 -64.31
CA ILE A 205 -16.30 9.11 -64.39
C ILE A 205 -15.67 8.71 -63.04
N THR A 206 -14.58 7.94 -63.07
CA THR A 206 -13.81 7.46 -61.90
C THR A 206 -12.41 8.14 -61.85
N PRO A 207 -11.69 8.13 -60.70
CA PRO A 207 -10.68 9.15 -60.38
C PRO A 207 -9.32 8.96 -61.07
N ASP A 208 -8.77 10.02 -61.69
CA ASP A 208 -7.45 10.60 -61.32
C ASP A 208 -7.13 11.95 -62.05
N SER A 209 -8.13 12.85 -62.18
CA SER A 209 -8.08 14.14 -62.91
C SER A 209 -8.61 14.11 -64.37
N ALA A 210 -9.93 14.05 -64.52
CA ALA A 210 -10.56 14.43 -65.79
C ALA A 210 -10.65 15.96 -65.89
N ARG A 211 -9.79 16.60 -66.70
CA ARG A 211 -9.96 17.99 -67.12
C ARG A 211 -10.61 18.03 -68.49
N ILE A 212 -11.77 18.67 -68.61
CA ILE A 212 -12.43 18.92 -69.88
C ILE A 212 -12.07 20.34 -70.31
N TYR A 213 -11.13 20.47 -71.24
CA TYR A 213 -10.81 21.73 -71.89
C TYR A 213 -11.62 21.83 -73.19
N ILE A 214 -12.35 22.92 -73.37
CA ILE A 214 -13.00 23.26 -74.65
C ILE A 214 -12.21 24.45 -75.19
N ASN A 215 -11.29 24.18 -76.11
CA ASN A 215 -10.52 25.23 -76.77
C ASN A 215 -11.23 25.57 -78.08
N ASP A 216 -11.85 26.74 -78.15
CA ASP A 216 -12.48 27.24 -79.37
C ASP A 216 -11.54 28.24 -80.05
N SER A 217 -10.58 27.71 -80.82
CA SER A 217 -9.79 28.53 -81.74
C SER A 217 -10.63 28.82 -83.00
N GLY A 218 -11.51 29.81 -82.87
CA GLY A 218 -11.82 30.75 -83.96
C GLY A 218 -12.63 30.26 -85.15
N ILE A 219 -13.55 29.29 -85.02
CA ILE A 219 -14.44 28.94 -86.15
C ILE A 219 -15.91 28.96 -85.74
N LYS A 220 -16.72 29.68 -86.53
CA LYS A 220 -18.18 29.77 -86.44
C LYS A 220 -18.82 28.38 -86.57
N GLY A 221 -19.10 27.74 -85.43
CA GLY A 221 -19.87 26.51 -85.32
C GLY A 221 -20.66 26.47 -84.03
N ALA A 222 -21.85 25.84 -84.05
CA ALA A 222 -22.72 25.77 -82.88
C ALA A 222 -22.14 24.87 -81.77
N LYS A 223 -21.69 25.51 -80.69
CA LYS A 223 -21.62 25.03 -79.28
C LYS A 223 -20.69 23.84 -79.00
N GLY A 224 -19.57 24.13 -78.33
CA GLY A 224 -18.86 23.16 -77.47
C GLY A 224 -19.32 23.29 -76.02
N GLY A 225 -19.95 22.26 -75.47
CA GLY A 225 -20.36 22.21 -74.05
C GLY A 225 -20.58 20.77 -73.60
N PHE A 226 -20.43 20.52 -72.30
CA PHE A 226 -20.72 19.21 -71.69
C PHE A 226 -22.19 19.15 -71.24
N ALA A 227 -22.96 18.19 -71.74
CA ALA A 227 -24.38 18.03 -71.42
C ALA A 227 -24.77 16.56 -71.24
N VAL A 228 -25.62 16.29 -70.25
CA VAL A 228 -26.33 15.01 -70.04
C VAL A 228 -27.82 15.32 -70.04
N GLY A 229 -28.58 14.78 -71.00
CA GLY A 229 -30.01 15.10 -71.19
C GLY A 229 -30.74 14.11 -72.09
N GLY A 230 -32.08 14.16 -72.07
CA GLY A 230 -32.95 13.28 -72.88
C GLY A 230 -33.16 11.86 -72.32
N LEU A 231 -32.91 11.66 -71.02
CA LEU A 231 -32.99 10.36 -70.35
C LEU A 231 -34.29 10.25 -69.52
N SER A 232 -34.90 9.06 -69.49
CA SER A 232 -36.11 8.77 -68.70
C SER A 232 -35.83 7.67 -67.67
N GLY A 233 -36.40 7.82 -66.46
CA GLY A 233 -36.15 6.92 -65.34
C GLY A 233 -36.95 5.61 -65.36
N SER A 234 -36.44 4.59 -64.68
CA SER A 234 -37.10 3.29 -64.51
C SER A 234 -38.30 3.36 -63.55
N THR A 235 -39.28 2.48 -63.73
CA THR A 235 -40.45 2.32 -62.85
C THR A 235 -40.18 1.52 -61.57
N LYS A 236 -38.98 0.91 -61.41
CA LYS A 236 -38.55 0.22 -60.18
C LYS A 236 -37.01 0.29 -60.01
N GLY A 237 -36.54 0.70 -58.82
CA GLY A 237 -35.10 0.79 -58.43
C GLY A 237 -34.48 2.19 -58.49
N SER A 238 -33.42 2.46 -57.71
CA SER A 238 -32.76 3.78 -57.63
C SER A 238 -32.12 4.17 -58.97
N THR A 239 -32.34 5.40 -59.43
CA THR A 239 -31.83 5.91 -60.71
C THR A 239 -30.96 7.16 -60.50
N THR A 240 -29.75 7.16 -61.05
CA THR A 240 -28.79 8.29 -61.00
C THR A 240 -28.44 8.73 -62.43
N PHE A 241 -28.73 9.99 -62.77
CA PHE A 241 -28.56 10.49 -64.14
C PHE A 241 -27.16 11.06 -64.43
N LEU A 242 -26.54 11.69 -63.44
CA LEU A 242 -25.14 12.14 -63.49
C LEU A 242 -24.54 11.97 -62.10
N SER A 243 -23.47 11.17 -62.00
CA SER A 243 -22.72 10.94 -60.76
C SER A 243 -21.29 11.43 -60.94
N ILE A 244 -20.82 12.25 -60.00
CA ILE A 244 -19.45 12.78 -59.96
C ILE A 244 -18.84 12.40 -58.61
N THR A 245 -17.73 11.66 -58.61
CA THR A 245 -17.00 11.22 -57.40
C THR A 245 -15.62 11.92 -57.28
N PRO A 246 -15.03 12.09 -56.08
CA PRO A 246 -13.93 13.04 -55.80
C PRO A 246 -12.61 12.63 -56.50
N ASP A 247 -11.75 13.53 -57.02
CA ASP A 247 -10.94 14.45 -56.19
C ASP A 247 -10.58 15.82 -56.83
N SER A 248 -11.10 16.20 -58.01
CA SER A 248 -10.98 17.58 -58.54
C SER A 248 -11.77 17.78 -59.84
N THR A 249 -13.08 18.01 -59.75
CA THR A 249 -13.85 18.54 -60.89
C THR A 249 -13.96 20.06 -60.74
N ARG A 250 -13.23 20.81 -61.58
CA ARG A 250 -13.36 22.28 -61.70
C ARG A 250 -14.12 22.59 -62.97
N ILE A 251 -15.20 23.38 -62.86
CA ILE A 251 -15.93 23.91 -64.00
C ILE A 251 -15.54 25.38 -64.15
N TYR A 252 -14.78 25.70 -65.20
CA TYR A 252 -14.45 27.08 -65.58
C TYR A 252 -15.31 27.51 -66.75
N ILE A 253 -15.91 28.70 -66.66
CA ILE A 253 -16.56 29.38 -67.78
C ILE A 253 -15.80 30.70 -67.96
N ASP A 254 -14.92 30.75 -68.95
CA ASP A 254 -14.21 31.97 -69.33
C ASP A 254 -14.90 32.58 -70.56
N ASN A 255 -15.27 33.86 -70.46
CA ASN A 255 -15.96 34.58 -71.52
C ASN A 255 -15.08 35.77 -71.96
N SER A 256 -14.27 35.57 -72.99
CA SER A 256 -13.68 36.70 -73.71
C SER A 256 -14.67 37.21 -74.77
N THR A 257 -15.15 38.43 -74.52
CA THR A 257 -15.58 39.41 -75.52
C THR A 257 -16.44 38.90 -76.69
N THR A 258 -17.76 38.76 -76.50
CA THR A 258 -18.80 39.36 -77.39
C THR A 258 -20.23 38.97 -76.99
N LYS A 259 -21.19 39.83 -77.32
CA LYS A 259 -22.62 39.75 -76.97
C LYS A 259 -23.30 38.50 -77.57
N GLY A 260 -23.49 37.46 -76.78
CA GLY A 260 -24.32 36.29 -77.09
C GLY A 260 -24.93 35.69 -75.83
N ALA A 261 -26.13 35.13 -75.92
CA ALA A 261 -26.87 34.63 -74.77
C ALA A 261 -26.30 33.30 -74.22
N LYS A 262 -25.78 33.38 -72.98
CA LYS A 262 -25.62 32.31 -71.97
C LYS A 262 -24.72 31.11 -72.30
N GLY A 263 -23.54 31.07 -71.68
CA GLY A 263 -22.83 29.84 -71.31
C GLY A 263 -23.03 29.57 -69.82
N GLY A 264 -23.50 28.38 -69.45
CA GLY A 264 -23.78 27.97 -68.07
C GLY A 264 -23.84 26.45 -67.91
N PHE A 265 -23.56 25.95 -66.71
CA PHE A 265 -23.76 24.53 -66.35
C PHE A 265 -25.23 24.32 -65.95
N ALA A 266 -25.95 23.41 -66.63
CA ALA A 266 -27.35 23.15 -66.38
C ALA A 266 -27.66 21.64 -66.38
N VAL A 267 -28.41 21.19 -65.37
CA VAL A 267 -29.10 19.89 -65.33
C VAL A 267 -30.60 20.20 -65.33
N GLY A 268 -31.34 19.82 -66.38
CA GLY A 268 -32.75 20.19 -66.52
C GLY A 268 -33.49 19.39 -67.61
N GLY A 269 -34.83 19.45 -67.59
CA GLY A 269 -35.69 18.70 -68.51
C GLY A 269 -35.93 17.23 -68.12
N LEU A 270 -35.84 16.91 -66.83
CA LEU A 270 -35.93 15.55 -66.28
C LEU A 270 -37.26 15.34 -65.55
N SER A 271 -37.92 14.20 -65.72
CA SER A 271 -39.19 13.85 -65.04
C SER A 271 -39.03 12.61 -64.15
N GLY A 272 -39.50 12.71 -62.90
CA GLY A 272 -39.47 11.60 -61.94
C GLY A 272 -40.50 10.50 -62.22
N SER A 273 -40.26 9.30 -61.67
CA SER A 273 -41.06 8.10 -61.87
C SER A 273 -42.26 8.00 -60.92
N THR A 274 -43.35 7.40 -61.38
CA THR A 274 -44.57 7.14 -60.60
C THR A 274 -44.42 5.91 -59.68
N LYS A 275 -44.38 6.18 -58.37
CA LYS A 275 -44.47 5.28 -57.19
C LYS A 275 -43.18 4.57 -56.69
N GLY A 276 -42.79 4.91 -55.45
CA GLY A 276 -42.07 4.02 -54.52
C GLY A 276 -40.54 4.01 -54.55
N VAL A 277 -39.89 5.00 -55.18
CA VAL A 277 -38.44 4.99 -55.43
C VAL A 277 -37.80 6.36 -55.14
N THR A 278 -36.62 6.39 -54.52
CA THR A 278 -35.79 7.60 -54.34
C THR A 278 -35.17 8.03 -55.68
N THR A 279 -35.38 9.28 -56.08
CA THR A 279 -34.83 9.85 -57.33
C THR A 279 -33.81 10.92 -56.99
N GLU A 280 -32.54 10.74 -57.39
CA GLU A 280 -31.46 11.72 -57.19
C GLU A 280 -31.11 12.39 -58.53
N PHE A 281 -31.33 13.70 -58.64
CA PHE A 281 -31.13 14.45 -59.90
C PHE A 281 -29.71 15.00 -60.08
N LEU A 282 -29.08 15.41 -58.98
CA LEU A 282 -27.69 15.87 -58.94
C LEU A 282 -27.14 15.53 -57.55
N ARG A 283 -26.15 14.63 -57.49
CA ARG A 283 -25.47 14.27 -56.25
C ARG A 283 -24.04 14.79 -56.29
N ILE A 284 -23.68 15.54 -55.24
CA ILE A 284 -22.34 16.09 -55.04
C ILE A 284 -21.81 15.51 -53.72
N THR A 285 -20.66 14.84 -53.75
CA THR A 285 -20.06 14.11 -52.61
C THR A 285 -18.80 14.83 -52.05
N PRO A 286 -18.30 14.45 -50.85
CA PRO A 286 -17.85 15.36 -49.78
C PRO A 286 -16.76 16.40 -50.03
N ASP A 287 -15.74 16.17 -50.86
CA ASP A 287 -14.52 16.99 -50.74
C ASP A 287 -14.22 17.89 -51.95
N SER A 288 -14.88 19.05 -51.98
CA SER A 288 -14.49 20.27 -52.72
C SER A 288 -15.07 20.46 -54.14
N THR A 289 -16.38 20.70 -54.22
CA THR A 289 -16.96 21.39 -55.40
C THR A 289 -16.90 22.91 -55.19
N ARG A 290 -16.19 23.64 -56.07
CA ARG A 290 -16.16 25.12 -56.08
C ARG A 290 -16.77 25.63 -57.37
N ILE A 291 -17.74 26.55 -57.25
CA ILE A 291 -18.36 27.25 -58.39
C ILE A 291 -17.90 28.71 -58.33
N TYR A 292 -17.13 29.15 -59.34
CA TYR A 292 -16.71 30.55 -59.48
C TYR A 292 -17.59 31.24 -60.54
N ILE A 293 -18.15 32.41 -60.20
CA ILE A 293 -18.90 33.27 -61.12
C ILE A 293 -18.19 34.61 -61.13
N ASP A 294 -17.43 34.89 -62.20
CA ASP A 294 -16.78 36.20 -62.40
C ASP A 294 -17.74 37.14 -63.16
N ASN A 295 -17.84 38.40 -62.72
CA ASN A 295 -18.69 39.43 -63.33
C ASN A 295 -17.84 40.64 -63.74
N SER A 296 -17.34 40.67 -64.98
CA SER A 296 -16.70 41.86 -65.51
C SER A 296 -17.71 42.88 -66.08
N THR A 297 -17.78 43.99 -65.35
CA THR A 297 -17.96 45.41 -65.75
C THR A 297 -19.03 45.91 -66.74
N THR A 298 -19.96 45.14 -67.30
CA THR A 298 -21.07 45.78 -68.07
C THR A 298 -22.48 45.27 -67.79
N LYS A 299 -23.44 46.23 -67.80
CA LYS A 299 -24.88 46.11 -67.48
C LYS A 299 -25.62 45.11 -68.39
N GLY A 300 -25.43 43.81 -68.16
CA GLY A 300 -26.24 42.73 -68.71
C GLY A 300 -26.82 41.84 -67.60
N ALA A 301 -27.95 41.19 -67.85
CA ALA A 301 -28.55 40.23 -66.92
C ALA A 301 -27.59 39.06 -66.67
N LYS A 302 -27.24 38.84 -65.39
CA LYS A 302 -26.13 38.00 -64.92
C LYS A 302 -26.33 36.50 -65.19
N GLY A 303 -25.21 35.76 -65.27
CA GLY A 303 -25.17 34.30 -65.14
C GLY A 303 -25.40 33.86 -63.68
N GLY A 304 -26.02 32.70 -63.48
CA GLY A 304 -26.31 32.16 -62.16
C GLY A 304 -26.29 30.63 -62.17
N PHE A 305 -26.06 30.03 -61.00
CA PHE A 305 -26.27 28.60 -60.75
C PHE A 305 -27.73 28.38 -60.35
N ALA A 306 -28.47 27.59 -61.13
CA ALA A 306 -29.89 27.32 -60.87
C ALA A 306 -30.18 25.82 -60.97
N VAL A 307 -30.80 25.27 -59.93
CA VAL A 307 -31.54 24.00 -59.97
C VAL A 307 -33.01 24.40 -59.98
N GLY A 308 -33.73 24.21 -61.10
CA GLY A 308 -35.10 24.71 -61.26
C GLY A 308 -35.89 24.01 -62.37
N GLY A 309 -37.21 24.15 -62.33
CA GLY A 309 -38.13 23.46 -63.26
C GLY A 309 -38.51 22.04 -62.84
N LEU A 310 -38.53 21.76 -61.53
CA LEU A 310 -38.76 20.43 -60.96
C LEU A 310 -40.15 20.37 -60.30
N SER A 311 -40.88 19.26 -60.43
CA SER A 311 -42.18 19.04 -59.76
C SER A 311 -42.16 17.73 -58.96
N GLY A 312 -42.54 17.80 -57.69
CA GLY A 312 -42.75 16.63 -56.83
C GLY A 312 -44.22 16.21 -56.86
N SER A 313 -44.51 14.94 -57.12
CA SER A 313 -45.89 14.42 -57.15
C SER A 313 -46.18 13.53 -55.95
N THR A 314 -47.06 14.05 -55.09
CA THR A 314 -47.96 13.42 -54.09
C THR A 314 -47.39 12.66 -52.87
N LYS A 315 -48.15 12.78 -51.78
CA LYS A 315 -47.91 12.34 -50.38
C LYS A 315 -47.15 11.02 -50.20
N GLY A 316 -46.19 11.05 -49.27
CA GLY A 316 -45.58 9.85 -48.66
C GLY A 316 -44.17 9.49 -49.16
N VAL A 317 -43.53 10.33 -49.98
CA VAL A 317 -42.20 10.10 -50.55
C VAL A 317 -41.27 11.26 -50.20
N THR A 318 -40.05 10.97 -49.75
CA THR A 318 -38.99 11.99 -49.56
C THR A 318 -38.35 12.30 -50.91
N THR A 319 -38.48 13.53 -51.41
CA THR A 319 -37.83 13.99 -52.65
C THR A 319 -36.70 14.95 -52.29
N GLU A 320 -35.44 14.56 -52.53
CA GLU A 320 -34.27 15.41 -52.29
C GLU A 320 -33.84 16.09 -53.61
N PHE A 321 -34.06 17.40 -53.73
CA PHE A 321 -33.74 18.18 -54.95
C PHE A 321 -32.29 18.68 -54.99
N LEU A 322 -31.68 18.86 -53.83
CA LEU A 322 -30.29 19.27 -53.64
C LEU A 322 -29.88 18.83 -52.23
N ARG A 323 -28.88 17.94 -52.12
CA ARG A 323 -28.31 17.53 -50.84
C ARG A 323 -26.88 18.08 -50.74
N ILE A 324 -26.65 18.93 -49.74
CA ILE A 324 -25.34 19.51 -49.42
C ILE A 324 -24.98 19.04 -48.01
N THR A 325 -23.81 18.44 -47.83
CA THR A 325 -23.31 18.02 -46.51
C THR A 325 -22.39 19.08 -45.88
N PRO A 326 -22.29 19.14 -44.54
CA PRO A 326 -21.86 20.35 -43.81
C PRO A 326 -20.40 20.79 -44.02
N ASP A 327 -19.49 19.91 -44.42
CA ASP A 327 -18.08 20.15 -44.10
C ASP A 327 -17.29 21.05 -45.07
N SER A 328 -17.82 21.47 -46.24
CA SER A 328 -17.01 22.33 -47.15
C SER A 328 -17.76 23.11 -48.25
N THR A 329 -18.93 23.69 -47.98
CA THR A 329 -19.52 24.68 -48.93
C THR A 329 -19.20 26.10 -48.49
N ARG A 330 -18.34 26.81 -49.23
CA ARG A 330 -18.13 28.27 -49.09
C ARG A 330 -18.63 28.97 -50.36
N ILE A 331 -19.63 29.83 -50.23
CA ILE A 331 -20.07 30.75 -51.29
C ILE A 331 -19.41 32.10 -51.01
N TYR A 332 -18.52 32.56 -51.89
CA TYR A 332 -17.92 33.89 -51.80
C TYR A 332 -18.83 34.90 -52.51
N ILE A 333 -19.29 35.92 -51.79
CA ILE A 333 -19.94 37.11 -52.35
C ILE A 333 -18.98 38.26 -52.10
N ASP A 334 -18.36 38.77 -53.16
CA ASP A 334 -17.39 39.87 -53.05
C ASP A 334 -18.08 41.18 -52.62
N ASP A 335 -17.54 41.86 -51.61
CA ASP A 335 -18.09 43.07 -51.01
C ASP A 335 -17.29 44.29 -51.49
N SER A 336 -17.57 44.74 -52.71
CA SER A 336 -17.13 46.05 -53.17
C SER A 336 -18.21 47.10 -52.87
N ASN A 337 -17.77 48.19 -52.23
CA ASN A 337 -18.53 49.23 -51.51
C ASN A 337 -19.61 50.03 -52.30
N THR A 338 -20.57 49.41 -52.98
CA THR A 338 -21.67 50.17 -53.64
C THR A 338 -23.08 49.70 -53.28
N LYS A 339 -23.96 50.68 -53.08
CA LYS A 339 -25.35 50.58 -52.57
C LYS A 339 -26.36 50.04 -53.60
N GLY A 340 -26.10 48.87 -54.18
CA GLY A 340 -27.04 48.14 -55.05
C GLY A 340 -27.71 46.95 -54.35
N ALA A 341 -28.93 46.60 -54.75
CA ALA A 341 -29.62 45.40 -54.26
C ALA A 341 -28.80 44.13 -54.58
N LYS A 342 -28.42 43.40 -53.53
CA LYS A 342 -27.50 42.26 -53.58
C LYS A 342 -28.21 40.98 -54.02
N GLY A 343 -27.49 40.08 -54.71
CA GLY A 343 -27.94 38.70 -54.89
C GLY A 343 -27.71 37.93 -53.58
N GLY A 344 -28.78 37.37 -53.02
CA GLY A 344 -28.71 36.50 -51.85
C GLY A 344 -28.75 35.02 -52.22
N PHE A 345 -28.31 34.16 -51.31
CA PHE A 345 -28.69 32.75 -51.32
C PHE A 345 -30.15 32.65 -50.85
N ALA A 346 -31.05 32.16 -51.70
CA ALA A 346 -32.45 31.95 -51.36
C ALA A 346 -32.86 30.50 -51.62
N VAL A 347 -33.44 29.85 -50.61
CA VAL A 347 -34.25 28.64 -50.82
C VAL A 347 -35.67 29.13 -51.07
N GLY A 348 -36.10 29.14 -52.34
CA GLY A 348 -37.45 29.53 -52.76
C GLY A 348 -38.25 28.33 -53.25
N GLY A 349 -39.58 28.34 -53.04
CA GLY A 349 -40.50 27.30 -53.54
C GLY A 349 -41.13 26.39 -52.49
N LEU A 350 -41.11 26.77 -51.20
CA LEU A 350 -41.86 26.04 -50.17
C LEU A 350 -43.30 26.56 -50.11
N SER A 351 -44.26 25.77 -50.59
CA SER A 351 -45.68 26.03 -50.34
C SER A 351 -45.98 25.77 -48.86
N GLY A 352 -46.42 26.81 -48.16
CA GLY A 352 -46.85 26.71 -46.77
C GLY A 352 -47.98 25.69 -46.62
N SER A 353 -47.89 24.90 -45.54
CA SER A 353 -49.06 24.27 -44.93
C SER A 353 -50.17 25.33 -44.79
N THR A 354 -51.38 25.01 -45.23
CA THR A 354 -52.55 25.89 -45.28
C THR A 354 -53.11 26.29 -43.91
N LYS A 355 -52.32 26.24 -42.83
CA LYS A 355 -52.69 26.75 -41.51
C LYS A 355 -51.53 27.49 -40.83
N GLY A 356 -51.43 28.80 -41.08
CA GLY A 356 -51.07 29.82 -40.08
C GLY A 356 -49.70 29.84 -39.40
N GLY A 357 -48.73 28.99 -39.74
CA GLY A 357 -47.38 29.05 -39.17
C GLY A 357 -46.37 29.68 -40.12
N LYS A 358 -45.64 30.73 -39.70
CA LYS A 358 -44.44 31.20 -40.42
C LYS A 358 -43.41 30.07 -40.46
N ALA A 359 -42.95 29.71 -41.65
CA ALA A 359 -42.06 28.59 -41.87
C ALA A 359 -40.68 29.13 -42.30
N ASP A 360 -39.88 29.54 -41.30
CA ASP A 360 -38.49 29.97 -41.48
C ASP A 360 -37.56 28.78 -41.18
N PHE A 361 -36.84 28.29 -42.19
CA PHE A 361 -36.07 27.03 -42.08
C PHE A 361 -34.55 27.22 -41.95
N PHE A 362 -34.05 28.44 -42.11
CA PHE A 362 -32.63 28.79 -41.91
C PHE A 362 -32.54 30.26 -41.49
N ASN A 363 -32.67 30.54 -40.20
CA ASN A 363 -32.60 31.90 -39.66
C ASN A 363 -31.19 32.23 -39.16
N VAL A 364 -30.27 32.53 -40.08
CA VAL A 364 -29.04 33.26 -39.71
C VAL A 364 -29.43 34.73 -39.62
N SER A 365 -30.05 35.11 -38.51
CA SER A 365 -30.46 36.48 -38.29
C SER A 365 -29.22 37.35 -38.07
N ALA A 366 -28.98 38.30 -38.97
CA ALA A 366 -28.09 39.43 -38.71
C ALA A 366 -28.75 40.47 -37.78
N ALA A 367 -29.92 40.17 -37.21
CA ALA A 367 -30.66 41.10 -36.38
C ALA A 367 -29.86 41.46 -35.12
N THR A 368 -29.73 42.76 -34.90
CA THR A 368 -29.08 43.34 -33.73
C THR A 368 -30.01 43.40 -32.51
N ALA A 369 -31.31 43.08 -32.65
CA ALA A 369 -32.25 42.96 -31.53
C ALA A 369 -32.37 41.49 -31.11
N ALA A 370 -32.29 41.20 -29.81
CA ALA A 370 -32.48 39.83 -29.35
C ALA A 370 -33.97 39.47 -29.46
N ASN A 371 -34.26 38.39 -30.18
CA ASN A 371 -35.59 37.80 -30.11
C ASN A 371 -35.74 37.14 -28.73
N VAL A 372 -36.85 37.39 -28.04
CA VAL A 372 -37.26 36.56 -26.92
C VAL A 372 -37.67 35.21 -27.52
N ILE A 373 -36.92 34.16 -27.21
CA ILE A 373 -37.11 32.82 -27.76
C ILE A 373 -37.44 31.91 -26.60
N LYS A 374 -38.64 31.34 -26.61
CA LYS A 374 -39.10 30.45 -25.54
C LYS A 374 -39.14 29.02 -26.06
N ASN A 375 -38.06 28.28 -25.84
CA ASN A 375 -37.95 26.85 -26.10
C ASN A 375 -38.22 26.47 -27.57
N GLU A 376 -37.45 27.06 -28.49
CA GLU A 376 -37.64 26.83 -29.94
C GLU A 376 -36.41 26.15 -30.55
N SER A 377 -36.64 25.12 -31.37
CA SER A 377 -35.59 24.44 -32.13
C SER A 377 -35.06 25.31 -33.27
N ARG A 378 -33.80 25.75 -33.18
CA ARG A 378 -33.13 26.53 -34.23
C ARG A 378 -31.61 26.47 -34.13
N ILE A 379 -30.95 26.94 -35.18
CA ILE A 379 -29.55 27.39 -35.14
C ILE A 379 -29.58 28.91 -35.20
N MET A 380 -28.92 29.57 -34.27
CA MET A 380 -28.89 31.02 -34.14
C MET A 380 -27.45 31.49 -33.89
N TRP A 381 -26.96 32.35 -34.78
CA TRP A 381 -25.84 33.22 -34.48
C TRP A 381 -26.40 34.51 -33.87
N TYR A 382 -25.89 34.95 -32.72
CA TYR A 382 -26.27 36.21 -32.08
C TYR A 382 -25.12 37.23 -32.18
N PRO A 383 -25.09 38.10 -33.21
CA PRO A 383 -23.93 38.93 -33.52
C PRO A 383 -23.53 39.90 -32.40
N LYS A 384 -24.51 40.52 -31.71
CA LYS A 384 -24.23 41.47 -30.62
C LYS A 384 -23.46 40.85 -29.46
N ARG A 385 -23.61 39.54 -29.26
CA ARG A 385 -22.92 38.79 -28.22
C ARG A 385 -21.81 37.92 -28.78
N SER A 386 -21.58 37.88 -30.09
CA SER A 386 -20.67 36.90 -30.73
C SER A 386 -20.94 35.45 -30.28
N ALA A 387 -22.22 35.10 -30.08
CA ALA A 387 -22.61 33.83 -29.46
C ALA A 387 -23.24 32.86 -30.47
N LEU A 388 -22.87 31.58 -30.38
CA LEU A 388 -23.46 30.50 -31.17
C LEU A 388 -24.43 29.69 -30.32
N LEU A 389 -25.68 29.60 -30.77
CA LEU A 389 -26.71 28.78 -30.13
C LEU A 389 -27.26 27.77 -31.14
N ALA A 390 -27.39 26.50 -30.77
CA ALA A 390 -28.03 25.49 -31.62
C ALA A 390 -28.79 24.44 -30.79
N GLY A 391 -29.95 24.01 -31.30
CA GLY A 391 -30.84 23.05 -30.64
C GLY A 391 -32.13 23.73 -30.17
N GLU A 392 -32.72 23.27 -29.05
CA GLU A 392 -33.88 23.92 -28.44
C GLU A 392 -33.42 25.08 -27.56
N ILE A 393 -33.45 26.29 -28.10
CA ILE A 393 -32.86 27.46 -27.50
C ILE A 393 -33.88 28.19 -26.62
N SER A 394 -33.40 28.72 -25.50
CA SER A 394 -34.16 29.60 -24.61
C SER A 394 -33.39 30.90 -24.39
N VAL A 395 -33.92 32.00 -24.90
CA VAL A 395 -33.42 33.37 -24.70
C VAL A 395 -34.54 34.16 -24.04
N LEU A 396 -34.49 34.26 -22.71
CA LEU A 396 -35.50 34.96 -21.92
C LEU A 396 -35.35 36.48 -22.00
N HIS A 397 -34.11 36.96 -22.12
CA HIS A 397 -33.74 38.37 -22.27
C HIS A 397 -32.46 38.49 -23.12
N PRO A 398 -32.22 39.58 -23.88
CA PRO A 398 -30.93 39.83 -24.55
C PRO A 398 -29.68 39.61 -23.70
N ASP A 399 -29.79 39.83 -22.39
CA ASP A 399 -28.69 39.70 -21.43
C ASP A 399 -28.54 38.29 -20.86
N SER A 400 -29.48 37.38 -21.17
CA SER A 400 -29.39 35.99 -20.73
C SER A 400 -28.41 35.14 -21.56
N VAL A 401 -27.72 35.76 -22.52
CA VAL A 401 -26.71 35.13 -23.38
C VAL A 401 -25.36 35.81 -23.15
N GLY A 402 -24.35 35.02 -22.82
CA GLY A 402 -23.00 35.50 -22.56
C GLY A 402 -22.31 36.06 -23.80
N LEU A 403 -21.37 37.00 -23.60
CA LEU A 403 -20.47 37.44 -24.68
C LEU A 403 -19.57 36.27 -25.10
N TYR A 404 -19.34 36.06 -26.39
CA TYR A 404 -18.53 34.98 -26.96
C TYR A 404 -18.93 33.57 -26.47
N SER A 405 -20.20 33.37 -26.10
CA SER A 405 -20.68 32.11 -25.52
C SER A 405 -21.11 31.08 -26.56
N MET A 406 -21.14 29.81 -26.17
CA MET A 406 -21.64 28.71 -27.00
C MET A 406 -22.68 27.87 -26.25
N SER A 407 -23.85 27.64 -26.86
CA SER A 407 -24.93 26.82 -26.29
C SER A 407 -25.44 25.78 -27.30
N LEU A 408 -25.21 24.48 -27.05
CA LEU A 408 -25.56 23.40 -27.99
C LEU A 408 -26.40 22.30 -27.33
N GLY A 409 -27.65 22.11 -27.76
CA GLY A 409 -28.51 21.01 -27.32
C GLY A 409 -29.90 21.47 -26.83
N TYR A 410 -30.43 20.80 -25.81
CA TYR A 410 -31.81 20.99 -25.35
C TYR A 410 -31.87 21.93 -24.15
N ARG A 411 -32.46 23.13 -24.30
CA ARG A 411 -32.73 24.10 -23.23
C ARG A 411 -31.51 24.47 -22.36
N ASN A 412 -30.34 24.54 -22.99
CA ASN A 412 -29.11 24.94 -22.31
C ASN A 412 -29.05 26.46 -22.12
N ILE A 413 -28.29 26.91 -21.11
CA ILE A 413 -28.09 28.34 -20.79
C ILE A 413 -26.60 28.60 -20.67
N ALA A 414 -26.02 29.32 -21.64
CA ALA A 414 -24.66 29.85 -21.57
C ALA A 414 -24.74 31.37 -21.29
N HIS A 415 -24.71 31.73 -20.01
CA HIS A 415 -24.94 33.10 -19.53
C HIS A 415 -23.64 33.87 -19.29
N GLY A 416 -22.60 33.21 -18.76
CA GLY A 416 -21.31 33.87 -18.51
C GLY A 416 -20.60 34.27 -19.80
N SER A 417 -19.77 35.30 -19.76
CA SER A 417 -18.89 35.64 -20.90
C SER A 417 -17.91 34.49 -21.16
N TYR A 418 -17.67 34.15 -22.42
CA TYR A 418 -16.87 33.01 -22.88
C TYR A 418 -17.37 31.64 -22.39
N SER A 419 -18.62 31.56 -21.91
CA SER A 419 -19.18 30.33 -21.33
C SER A 419 -19.65 29.33 -22.39
N GLN A 420 -19.66 28.05 -22.02
CA GLN A 420 -20.01 26.94 -22.89
C GLN A 420 -21.02 26.02 -22.20
N ALA A 421 -22.22 25.85 -22.77
CA ALA A 421 -23.25 24.96 -22.24
C ALA A 421 -23.68 23.92 -23.30
N MET A 422 -23.50 22.64 -23.02
CA MET A 422 -23.79 21.54 -23.95
C MET A 422 -24.60 20.41 -23.30
N GLY A 423 -25.50 19.77 -24.05
CA GLY A 423 -26.30 18.63 -23.58
C GLY A 423 -27.77 18.96 -23.33
N TYR A 424 -28.30 18.56 -22.17
CA TYR A 424 -29.71 18.70 -21.79
C TYR A 424 -29.84 19.55 -20.53
N LYS A 425 -30.45 20.74 -20.63
CA LYS A 425 -30.64 21.69 -19.54
C LYS A 425 -29.36 22.04 -18.76
N SER A 426 -28.21 22.01 -19.42
CA SER A 426 -26.93 22.44 -18.84
C SER A 426 -26.88 23.96 -18.68
N VAL A 427 -26.27 24.44 -17.61
CA VAL A 427 -26.21 25.87 -17.26
C VAL A 427 -24.77 26.29 -16.94
N ALA A 428 -24.19 27.14 -17.78
CA ALA A 428 -22.89 27.78 -17.58
C ALA A 428 -23.10 29.27 -17.24
N ARG A 429 -23.04 29.65 -15.96
CA ARG A 429 -23.32 31.03 -15.48
C ARG A 429 -22.07 31.86 -15.23
N GLY A 430 -20.98 31.25 -14.81
CA GLY A 430 -19.74 31.97 -14.53
C GLY A 430 -19.02 32.39 -15.81
N ASP A 431 -18.24 33.47 -15.76
CA ASP A 431 -17.37 33.83 -16.88
C ASP A 431 -16.31 32.72 -17.10
N ASN A 432 -16.02 32.41 -18.35
CA ASN A 432 -15.17 31.29 -18.78
C ASN A 432 -15.61 29.92 -18.23
N SER A 433 -16.89 29.74 -17.88
CA SER A 433 -17.39 28.47 -17.34
C SER A 433 -17.85 27.49 -18.42
N THR A 434 -17.72 26.19 -18.15
CA THR A 434 -18.13 25.11 -19.06
C THR A 434 -19.06 24.13 -18.35
N ALA A 435 -20.25 23.91 -18.88
CA ALA A 435 -21.23 22.94 -18.38
C ALA A 435 -21.64 21.95 -19.48
N ILE A 436 -21.36 20.66 -19.31
CA ILE A 436 -21.66 19.62 -20.31
C ILE A 436 -22.36 18.43 -19.64
N GLY A 437 -23.56 18.07 -20.10
CA GLY A 437 -24.26 16.88 -19.60
C GLY A 437 -25.77 17.03 -19.44
N TYR A 438 -26.36 16.30 -18.50
CA TYR A 438 -27.78 16.39 -18.16
C TYR A 438 -27.90 17.22 -16.87
N GLU A 439 -28.50 18.41 -16.94
CA GLU A 439 -28.68 19.30 -15.79
C GLU A 439 -27.35 19.66 -15.08
N ALA A 440 -26.22 19.68 -15.82
CA ALA A 440 -24.91 20.09 -15.29
C ALA A 440 -24.87 21.62 -15.06
N ILE A 441 -24.28 22.07 -13.96
CA ILE A 441 -24.24 23.48 -13.58
C ILE A 441 -22.81 23.94 -13.29
N ALA A 442 -22.29 24.86 -14.11
CA ALA A 442 -21.03 25.55 -13.87
C ALA A 442 -21.33 27.02 -13.52
N ALA A 443 -21.34 27.37 -12.24
CA ALA A 443 -21.74 28.70 -11.76
C ALA A 443 -20.57 29.60 -11.32
N GLY A 444 -19.43 29.00 -10.96
CA GLY A 444 -18.22 29.75 -10.63
C GLY A 444 -17.50 30.30 -11.87
N VAL A 445 -16.80 31.42 -11.73
CA VAL A 445 -15.87 31.90 -12.77
C VAL A 445 -14.76 30.87 -12.98
N ASN A 446 -14.40 30.59 -14.23
CA ASN A 446 -13.45 29.55 -14.63
C ASN A 446 -13.84 28.13 -14.15
N SER A 447 -15.12 27.84 -13.91
CA SER A 447 -15.55 26.52 -13.43
C SER A 447 -15.92 25.56 -14.55
N PHE A 448 -15.75 24.26 -14.32
CA PHE A 448 -16.10 23.21 -15.27
C PHE A 448 -16.94 22.12 -14.61
N SER A 449 -18.20 21.99 -15.04
CA SER A 449 -19.09 20.89 -14.69
C SER A 449 -19.30 19.93 -15.86
N PHE A 450 -19.14 18.63 -15.62
CA PHE A 450 -19.39 17.57 -16.60
C PHE A 450 -20.19 16.42 -15.98
N GLY A 451 -21.24 15.95 -16.65
CA GLY A 451 -22.03 14.76 -16.26
C GLY A 451 -23.48 15.06 -15.85
N ASN A 452 -24.12 14.13 -15.12
CA ASN A 452 -25.55 14.19 -14.81
C ASN A 452 -25.80 14.85 -13.44
N GLY A 453 -26.28 16.10 -13.45
CA GLY A 453 -26.60 16.87 -12.25
C GLY A 453 -25.37 17.37 -11.49
N SER A 454 -24.16 17.29 -12.08
CA SER A 454 -22.93 17.78 -11.47
C SER A 454 -22.95 19.31 -11.31
N LYS A 455 -22.27 19.83 -10.30
CA LYS A 455 -22.28 21.25 -9.94
C LYS A 455 -20.88 21.78 -9.60
N ALA A 456 -20.32 22.62 -10.46
CA ALA A 456 -19.09 23.37 -10.21
C ALA A 456 -19.42 24.83 -9.84
N LEU A 457 -19.57 25.11 -8.54
CA LEU A 457 -20.09 26.38 -8.01
C LEU A 457 -18.99 27.34 -7.52
N GLY A 458 -17.82 26.85 -7.12
CA GLY A 458 -16.71 27.67 -6.65
C GLY A 458 -15.91 28.32 -7.78
N PHE A 459 -15.18 29.41 -7.50
CA PHE A 459 -14.22 30.01 -8.43
C PHE A 459 -13.14 28.98 -8.82
N GLY A 460 -12.90 28.74 -10.11
CA GLY A 460 -11.93 27.76 -10.59
C GLY A 460 -12.23 26.31 -10.17
N SER A 461 -13.49 25.97 -9.92
CA SER A 461 -13.88 24.63 -9.45
C SER A 461 -14.17 23.66 -10.59
N PHE A 462 -13.97 22.37 -10.31
CA PHE A 462 -14.15 21.30 -11.29
C PHE A 462 -15.04 20.20 -10.70
N ALA A 463 -16.16 19.88 -11.36
CA ALA A 463 -17.10 18.84 -10.94
C ALA A 463 -17.35 17.87 -12.10
N PHE A 464 -16.82 16.64 -11.99
CA PHE A 464 -16.94 15.59 -13.01
C PHE A 464 -17.65 14.37 -12.41
N GLY A 465 -18.90 14.15 -12.77
CA GLY A 465 -19.62 12.99 -12.25
C GLY A 465 -21.13 13.07 -12.39
N ALA A 466 -21.81 12.23 -11.63
CA ALA A 466 -23.26 12.15 -11.62
C ALA A 466 -23.78 11.98 -10.19
N LYS A 467 -25.07 11.64 -10.04
CA LYS A 467 -25.64 11.28 -8.74
C LYS A 467 -24.91 10.09 -8.10
N GLY A 468 -24.72 10.16 -6.78
CA GLY A 468 -24.11 9.13 -5.95
C GLY A 468 -24.90 7.83 -5.95
N VAL A 469 -24.29 6.76 -5.44
CA VAL A 469 -24.92 5.43 -5.36
C VAL A 469 -24.63 4.80 -4.00
N ASP A 470 -25.56 4.05 -3.43
CA ASP A 470 -25.30 3.31 -2.19
C ASP A 470 -24.41 2.06 -2.42
N ALA A 471 -24.18 1.28 -1.35
CA ALA A 471 -23.38 0.06 -1.41
C ALA A 471 -23.97 -1.03 -2.34
N ASN A 472 -25.26 -0.94 -2.68
CA ASN A 472 -25.96 -1.85 -3.60
C ASN A 472 -26.03 -1.28 -5.03
N GLY A 473 -25.45 -0.11 -5.27
CA GLY A 473 -25.49 0.57 -6.57
C GLY A 473 -26.78 1.36 -6.84
N VAL A 474 -27.66 1.52 -5.84
CA VAL A 474 -28.90 2.31 -6.00
C VAL A 474 -28.57 3.79 -5.97
N THR A 475 -29.00 4.51 -7.01
CA THR A 475 -28.79 5.96 -7.11
C THR A 475 -29.41 6.71 -5.94
N GLN A 476 -28.62 7.58 -5.34
CA GLN A 476 -28.99 8.48 -4.25
C GLN A 476 -29.18 9.90 -4.77
N ASP A 477 -29.98 10.72 -4.09
CA ASP A 477 -30.15 12.13 -4.47
C ASP A 477 -28.98 13.00 -3.97
N VAL A 478 -27.77 12.62 -4.38
CA VAL A 478 -26.52 13.25 -3.97
C VAL A 478 -25.72 13.58 -5.22
N SER A 479 -25.67 14.84 -5.65
CA SER A 479 -24.89 15.24 -6.83
C SER A 479 -23.39 15.32 -6.58
N THR A 480 -22.60 15.22 -7.65
CA THR A 480 -21.18 15.60 -7.65
C THR A 480 -21.05 17.11 -7.56
N ASP A 481 -20.53 17.61 -6.45
CA ASP A 481 -20.52 19.05 -6.11
C ASP A 481 -19.09 19.52 -5.79
N ALA A 482 -18.63 20.53 -6.52
CA ALA A 482 -17.40 21.28 -6.26
C ALA A 482 -17.76 22.73 -5.90
N THR A 483 -17.96 23.02 -4.61
CA THR A 483 -18.44 24.33 -4.13
C THR A 483 -17.34 25.22 -3.57
N GLY A 484 -16.17 24.67 -3.26
CA GLY A 484 -15.01 25.43 -2.82
C GLY A 484 -14.29 26.15 -3.96
N ALA A 485 -13.63 27.27 -3.67
CA ALA A 485 -12.70 27.87 -4.64
C ALA A 485 -11.55 26.89 -4.92
N PHE A 486 -11.16 26.74 -6.19
CA PHE A 486 -10.15 25.79 -6.65
C PHE A 486 -10.40 24.33 -6.22
N SER A 487 -11.65 23.96 -5.92
CA SER A 487 -11.98 22.61 -5.48
C SER A 487 -12.17 21.66 -6.66
N PHE A 488 -11.83 20.39 -6.47
CA PHE A 488 -11.96 19.35 -7.49
C PHE A 488 -12.80 18.19 -6.96
N ALA A 489 -13.93 17.88 -7.60
CA ALA A 489 -14.79 16.76 -7.28
C ALA A 489 -14.94 15.84 -8.51
N PHE A 490 -14.46 14.61 -8.41
CA PHE A 490 -14.55 13.61 -9.47
C PHE A 490 -15.18 12.33 -8.94
N GLY A 491 -16.18 11.80 -9.65
CA GLY A 491 -16.89 10.57 -9.30
C GLY A 491 -18.29 10.81 -8.73
N LEU A 492 -19.08 9.75 -8.66
CA LEU A 492 -20.52 9.78 -8.36
C LEU A 492 -20.81 10.32 -6.95
N GLY A 493 -21.56 11.42 -6.83
CA GLY A 493 -21.91 11.99 -5.53
C GLY A 493 -20.73 12.53 -4.71
N SER A 494 -19.58 12.76 -5.33
CA SER A 494 -18.40 13.34 -4.68
C SER A 494 -18.60 14.81 -4.31
N LYS A 495 -18.11 15.24 -3.13
CA LYS A 495 -18.36 16.59 -2.58
C LYS A 495 -17.08 17.29 -2.12
N ALA A 496 -16.59 18.24 -2.90
CA ALA A 496 -15.45 19.09 -2.57
C ALA A 496 -15.95 20.49 -2.16
N LYS A 497 -16.08 20.75 -0.85
CA LYS A 497 -16.85 21.90 -0.35
C LYS A 497 -16.04 23.14 0.01
N ALA A 498 -14.71 23.05 0.09
CA ALA A 498 -13.86 24.09 0.66
C ALA A 498 -12.67 24.46 -0.24
N LEU A 499 -11.96 25.53 0.11
CA LEU A 499 -10.80 26.03 -0.67
C LEU A 499 -9.78 24.92 -0.91
N GLY A 500 -9.49 24.63 -2.18
CA GLY A 500 -8.51 23.63 -2.58
C GLY A 500 -8.82 22.20 -2.12
N SER A 501 -10.06 21.90 -1.70
CA SER A 501 -10.45 20.53 -1.34
C SER A 501 -10.48 19.64 -2.58
N PHE A 502 -10.03 18.40 -2.45
CA PHE A 502 -9.90 17.47 -3.57
C PHE A 502 -10.60 16.14 -3.26
N VAL A 503 -11.49 15.70 -4.15
CA VAL A 503 -12.27 14.48 -3.98
C VAL A 503 -12.24 13.63 -5.24
N LEU A 504 -11.97 12.32 -5.07
CA LEU A 504 -11.99 11.33 -6.13
C LEU A 504 -12.72 10.05 -5.68
N GLY A 505 -13.92 9.76 -6.20
CA GLY A 505 -14.61 8.51 -5.91
C GLY A 505 -16.11 8.66 -5.72
N VAL A 506 -16.72 7.66 -5.09
CA VAL A 506 -18.17 7.54 -4.93
C VAL A 506 -18.58 7.97 -3.53
N ASN A 507 -19.49 8.94 -3.41
CA ASN A 507 -19.98 9.51 -2.15
C ASN A 507 -18.89 10.04 -1.20
N CYS A 508 -17.68 10.30 -1.70
CA CYS A 508 -16.61 10.87 -0.89
C CYS A 508 -16.87 12.36 -0.61
N GLU A 509 -16.40 12.85 0.52
CA GLU A 509 -16.58 14.25 0.93
C GLU A 509 -15.29 14.84 1.49
N SER A 510 -14.94 16.05 1.04
CA SER A 510 -13.91 16.91 1.65
C SER A 510 -14.53 18.25 2.00
N SER A 511 -14.61 18.55 3.30
CA SER A 511 -15.38 19.69 3.83
C SER A 511 -14.54 20.84 4.39
N ASN A 512 -13.22 20.68 4.44
CA ASN A 512 -12.31 21.71 4.94
C ASN A 512 -11.20 22.04 3.92
N LYS A 513 -10.46 23.13 4.17
CA LYS A 513 -9.45 23.62 3.24
C LYS A 513 -8.36 22.57 3.05
N PHE A 514 -7.98 22.35 1.79
CA PHE A 514 -6.94 21.39 1.38
C PHE A 514 -7.17 19.95 1.89
N ALA A 515 -8.40 19.59 2.25
CA ALA A 515 -8.74 18.23 2.61
C ALA A 515 -8.81 17.35 1.35
N PHE A 516 -8.41 16.09 1.48
CA PHE A 516 -8.37 15.11 0.40
C PHE A 516 -9.17 13.86 0.76
N ALA A 517 -10.15 13.50 -0.07
CA ALA A 517 -10.92 12.27 0.12
C ALA A 517 -10.94 11.41 -1.15
N THR A 518 -10.71 10.10 -1.03
CA THR A 518 -10.79 9.17 -2.17
C THR A 518 -11.38 7.81 -1.81
N GLY A 519 -12.00 7.13 -2.78
CA GLY A 519 -12.56 5.78 -2.65
C GLY A 519 -14.10 5.73 -2.61
N PHE A 520 -14.68 5.07 -1.61
CA PHE A 520 -16.13 4.95 -1.42
C PHE A 520 -16.53 5.46 -0.03
N ASN A 521 -17.44 6.44 0.03
CA ASN A 521 -17.99 7.00 1.27
C ASN A 521 -16.93 7.50 2.28
N SER A 522 -15.73 7.85 1.82
CA SER A 522 -14.66 8.40 2.65
C SER A 522 -14.83 9.91 2.87
N LYS A 523 -14.57 10.39 4.09
CA LYS A 523 -14.85 11.76 4.54
C LYS A 523 -13.62 12.41 5.18
N ALA A 524 -13.08 13.44 4.53
CA ALA A 524 -12.02 14.29 5.04
C ALA A 524 -12.62 15.63 5.52
N LEU A 525 -12.86 15.74 6.81
CA LEU A 525 -13.61 16.83 7.46
C LEU A 525 -12.71 17.84 8.19
N GLY A 526 -11.47 17.47 8.50
CA GLY A 526 -10.47 18.35 9.12
C GLY A 526 -9.64 19.17 8.11
N LEU A 527 -9.07 20.30 8.56
CA LEU A 527 -8.12 21.11 7.77
C LEU A 527 -6.89 20.26 7.39
N ASN A 528 -6.50 20.25 6.11
CA ASN A 528 -5.39 19.42 5.60
C ASN A 528 -5.53 17.91 5.91
N SER A 529 -6.76 17.43 6.14
CA SER A 529 -6.99 16.03 6.48
C SER A 529 -7.10 15.14 5.25
N VAL A 530 -6.84 13.84 5.41
CA VAL A 530 -6.78 12.87 4.31
C VAL A 530 -7.59 11.62 4.65
N ALA A 531 -8.59 11.27 3.83
CA ALA A 531 -9.37 10.04 3.97
C ALA A 531 -9.35 9.20 2.69
N MET A 532 -8.82 7.98 2.76
CA MET A 532 -8.58 7.14 1.58
C MET A 532 -9.13 5.71 1.75
N GLY A 533 -10.00 5.27 0.85
CA GLY A 533 -10.54 3.90 0.84
C GLY A 533 -12.05 3.88 1.07
N VAL A 534 -12.52 2.95 1.89
CA VAL A 534 -13.95 2.71 2.13
C VAL A 534 -14.34 3.16 3.53
N ASP A 535 -15.38 3.99 3.66
CA ASP A 535 -15.97 4.40 4.95
C ASP A 535 -15.00 5.06 5.95
N ASN A 536 -13.89 5.66 5.49
CA ASN A 536 -12.94 6.31 6.38
C ASN A 536 -13.40 7.73 6.77
N VAL A 537 -13.09 8.16 7.98
CA VAL A 537 -13.50 9.46 8.52
C VAL A 537 -12.31 10.15 9.20
N SER A 538 -11.77 11.17 8.55
CA SER A 538 -10.72 12.05 9.09
C SER A 538 -11.31 13.40 9.52
N GLN A 539 -11.58 13.57 10.81
CA GLN A 539 -12.15 14.80 11.37
C GLN A 539 -11.11 15.76 11.96
N GLY A 540 -10.00 15.23 12.47
CA GLY A 540 -8.96 16.03 13.08
C GLY A 540 -8.21 16.90 12.05
N PRO A 541 -7.73 18.10 12.41
CA PRO A 541 -6.81 18.82 11.55
C PRO A 541 -5.53 18.00 11.33
N VAL A 542 -5.05 17.95 10.09
CA VAL A 542 -3.87 17.16 9.67
C VAL A 542 -4.01 15.67 10.04
N SER A 543 -5.23 15.17 10.20
CA SER A 543 -5.47 13.75 10.46
C SER A 543 -5.41 12.95 9.16
N PHE A 544 -5.09 11.66 9.28
CA PHE A 544 -4.98 10.75 8.15
C PHE A 544 -5.70 9.43 8.46
N THR A 545 -6.53 8.99 7.53
CA THR A 545 -7.22 7.69 7.59
C THR A 545 -7.09 6.94 6.26
N MET A 546 -6.70 5.67 6.30
CA MET A 546 -6.59 4.84 5.09
C MET A 546 -7.01 3.38 5.30
N GLY A 547 -7.88 2.86 4.43
CA GLY A 547 -8.33 1.46 4.46
C GLY A 547 -9.84 1.31 4.50
N TYR A 548 -10.38 0.58 5.49
CA TYR A 548 -11.82 0.34 5.66
C TYR A 548 -12.30 0.85 7.03
N GLY A 549 -13.27 1.77 7.08
CA GLY A 549 -13.97 2.12 8.32
C GLY A 549 -13.12 2.78 9.41
N ASN A 550 -11.95 3.35 9.09
CA ASN A 550 -11.10 3.97 10.13
C ASN A 550 -11.58 5.38 10.46
N THR A 551 -11.41 5.80 11.71
CA THR A 551 -11.76 7.13 12.21
C THR A 551 -10.57 7.79 12.90
N ALA A 552 -10.25 9.04 12.52
CA ALA A 552 -9.24 9.86 13.18
C ALA A 552 -9.83 11.24 13.52
N ILE A 553 -10.06 11.52 14.81
CA ILE A 553 -10.82 12.72 15.25
C ILE A 553 -9.96 13.86 15.80
N ALA A 554 -8.72 13.58 16.21
CA ALA A 554 -7.86 14.56 16.86
C ALA A 554 -6.76 15.11 15.93
N LEU A 555 -6.16 16.24 16.33
CA LEU A 555 -5.05 16.87 15.64
C LEU A 555 -3.88 15.88 15.45
N TYR A 556 -3.38 15.74 14.22
CA TYR A 556 -2.32 14.79 13.85
C TYR A 556 -2.63 13.31 14.17
N ALA A 557 -3.90 12.91 14.30
CA ALA A 557 -4.26 11.51 14.49
C ALA A 557 -4.11 10.71 13.19
N PHE A 558 -3.51 9.52 13.27
CA PHE A 558 -3.28 8.63 12.13
C PHE A 558 -3.98 7.28 12.38
N ALA A 559 -4.83 6.85 11.46
CA ALA A 559 -5.43 5.52 11.50
C ALA A 559 -5.30 4.81 10.15
N PHE A 560 -4.83 3.56 10.12
CA PHE A 560 -4.80 2.78 8.88
C PHE A 560 -5.06 1.29 9.08
N GLY A 561 -5.73 0.65 8.12
CA GLY A 561 -6.19 -0.74 8.22
C GLY A 561 -7.72 -0.84 8.21
N ALA A 562 -8.32 -1.57 9.15
CA ALA A 562 -9.76 -1.78 9.25
C ALA A 562 -10.33 -1.36 10.62
N SER A 563 -11.36 -0.51 10.64
CA SER A 563 -12.14 -0.17 11.84
C SER A 563 -11.32 0.37 13.03
N ASN A 564 -10.20 1.08 12.77
CA ASN A 564 -9.38 1.66 13.82
C ASN A 564 -9.86 3.06 14.23
N ASN A 565 -9.70 3.41 15.51
CA ASN A 565 -10.05 4.71 16.09
C ASN A 565 -8.81 5.40 16.66
N ALA A 566 -8.35 6.47 16.01
CA ALA A 566 -7.29 7.35 16.51
C ALA A 566 -7.92 8.62 17.12
N ASN A 567 -8.15 8.57 18.43
CA ASN A 567 -8.92 9.60 19.17
C ASN A 567 -8.03 10.57 19.93
N GLY A 568 -6.80 10.18 20.28
CA GLY A 568 -5.86 11.08 20.94
C GLY A 568 -5.13 12.00 19.95
N GLN A 569 -4.73 13.19 20.39
CA GLN A 569 -3.84 14.03 19.58
C GLN A 569 -2.51 13.31 19.34
N SER A 570 -2.02 13.39 18.10
CA SER A 570 -0.81 12.68 17.65
C SER A 570 -0.83 11.17 17.94
N SER A 571 -2.03 10.57 18.00
CA SER A 571 -2.19 9.12 18.20
C SER A 571 -2.05 8.35 16.89
N LEU A 572 -1.67 7.08 17.01
CA LEU A 572 -1.52 6.16 15.89
C LEU A 572 -2.28 4.85 16.16
N ALA A 573 -3.29 4.54 15.33
CA ALA A 573 -4.02 3.29 15.38
C ALA A 573 -3.84 2.49 14.08
N PHE A 574 -3.36 1.25 14.13
CA PHE A 574 -3.13 0.46 12.91
C PHE A 574 -3.42 -1.03 13.04
N GLY A 575 -3.91 -1.66 11.97
CA GLY A 575 -4.36 -3.05 11.97
C GLY A 575 -5.88 -3.15 11.93
N GLN A 576 -6.50 -3.91 12.83
CA GLN A 576 -7.96 -4.08 12.91
C GLN A 576 -8.51 -3.74 14.30
N GLU A 577 -9.56 -2.91 14.36
CA GLU A 577 -10.35 -2.64 15.57
C GLU A 577 -9.55 -2.05 16.74
N ASN A 578 -8.44 -1.37 16.49
CA ASN A 578 -7.63 -0.76 17.55
C ASN A 578 -8.14 0.63 17.94
N THR A 579 -7.99 1.00 19.20
CA THR A 579 -8.31 2.34 19.72
C THR A 579 -7.08 2.98 20.35
N ALA A 580 -6.53 4.01 19.70
CA ALA A 580 -5.49 4.87 20.26
C ALA A 580 -6.16 6.12 20.85
N GLY A 581 -6.53 6.04 22.13
CA GLY A 581 -7.35 7.03 22.82
C GLY A 581 -6.58 8.15 23.53
N GLY A 582 -5.37 7.86 24.02
CA GLY A 582 -4.56 8.82 24.77
C GLY A 582 -3.74 9.75 23.87
N LEU A 583 -3.32 10.90 24.42
CA LEU A 583 -2.35 11.79 23.76
C LEU A 583 -1.05 11.03 23.46
N TYR A 584 -0.51 11.12 22.24
CA TYR A 584 0.68 10.38 21.79
C TYR A 584 0.58 8.84 21.96
N SER A 585 -0.64 8.28 22.01
CA SER A 585 -0.83 6.84 22.16
C SER A 585 -0.63 6.07 20.85
N VAL A 586 -0.22 4.81 20.96
CA VAL A 586 -0.08 3.89 19.81
C VAL A 586 -0.83 2.60 20.09
N ALA A 587 -1.74 2.21 19.20
CA ALA A 587 -2.47 0.95 19.26
C ALA A 587 -2.32 0.17 17.93
N GLY A 588 -1.78 -1.05 17.97
CA GLY A 588 -1.42 -1.80 16.76
C GLY A 588 -1.76 -3.29 16.81
N GLY A 589 -2.38 -3.87 15.78
CA GLY A 589 -2.70 -5.30 15.71
C GLY A 589 -4.21 -5.55 15.66
N TYR A 590 -4.77 -6.39 16.54
CA TYR A 590 -6.21 -6.68 16.61
C TYR A 590 -6.80 -6.29 17.97
N LYS A 591 -7.79 -5.39 18.00
CA LYS A 591 -8.57 -5.02 19.21
C LYS A 591 -7.77 -4.45 20.39
N ASN A 592 -6.64 -3.79 20.15
CA ASN A 592 -5.87 -3.17 21.24
C ASN A 592 -6.45 -1.81 21.63
N VAL A 593 -6.35 -1.46 22.91
CA VAL A 593 -6.77 -0.17 23.48
C VAL A 593 -5.58 0.49 24.17
N ALA A 594 -5.13 1.62 23.63
CA ALA A 594 -4.09 2.47 24.21
C ALA A 594 -4.73 3.81 24.64
N SER A 595 -5.35 3.84 25.82
CA SER A 595 -6.10 5.01 26.32
C SER A 595 -5.31 5.92 27.25
N GLY A 596 -4.19 5.45 27.80
CA GLY A 596 -3.29 6.27 28.60
C GLY A 596 -2.52 7.29 27.75
N ASN A 597 -2.22 8.47 28.29
CA ASN A 597 -1.30 9.39 27.61
C ASN A 597 0.08 8.75 27.49
N TYR A 598 0.68 8.80 26.30
CA TYR A 598 1.94 8.13 25.94
C TYR A 598 1.89 6.60 26.06
N SER A 599 0.70 5.98 26.07
CA SER A 599 0.56 4.53 26.16
C SER A 599 0.82 3.82 24.82
N PHE A 600 1.31 2.59 24.88
CA PHE A 600 1.61 1.78 23.71
C PHE A 600 1.01 0.36 23.87
N ALA A 601 0.09 -0.04 23.01
CA ALA A 601 -0.55 -1.35 23.03
C ALA A 601 -0.43 -2.06 21.67
N VAL A 602 0.28 -3.19 21.60
CA VAL A 602 0.47 -3.94 20.35
C VAL A 602 0.28 -5.45 20.50
N GLY A 603 -0.46 -6.06 19.57
CA GLY A 603 -0.74 -7.49 19.52
C GLY A 603 -2.23 -7.77 19.41
N THR A 604 -2.80 -8.56 20.33
CA THR A 604 -4.22 -8.91 20.34
C THR A 604 -4.88 -8.56 21.67
N GLU A 605 -5.90 -7.70 21.66
CA GLU A 605 -6.73 -7.40 22.84
C GLU A 605 -5.94 -6.90 24.06
N ASN A 606 -4.86 -6.12 23.87
CA ASN A 606 -4.13 -5.51 24.98
C ASN A 606 -4.74 -4.18 25.42
N TYR A 607 -4.62 -3.86 26.70
CA TYR A 607 -5.16 -2.65 27.32
C TYR A 607 -4.03 -1.87 28.02
N ALA A 608 -3.50 -0.84 27.36
CA ALA A 608 -2.55 0.11 27.94
C ALA A 608 -3.31 1.38 28.37
N THR A 609 -3.82 1.37 29.60
CA THR A 609 -4.73 2.40 30.14
C THR A 609 -4.04 3.39 31.08
N GLY A 610 -2.92 3.00 31.69
CA GLY A 610 -2.10 3.87 32.52
C GLY A 610 -1.28 4.89 31.71
N HIS A 611 -0.93 6.03 32.31
CA HIS A 611 -0.01 7.00 31.69
C HIS A 611 1.37 6.36 31.48
N ILE A 612 1.96 6.48 30.28
CA ILE A 612 3.25 5.85 29.91
C ILE A 612 3.20 4.31 30.01
N SER A 613 2.02 3.69 29.91
CA SER A 613 1.90 2.23 30.00
C SER A 613 2.27 1.53 28.70
N LEU A 614 2.80 0.31 28.79
CA LEU A 614 3.22 -0.52 27.66
C LEU A 614 2.61 -1.91 27.75
N ALA A 615 1.81 -2.33 26.77
CA ALA A 615 1.20 -3.66 26.73
C ALA A 615 1.50 -4.35 25.39
N VAL A 616 2.22 -5.48 25.42
CA VAL A 616 2.66 -6.18 24.20
C VAL A 616 2.34 -7.68 24.29
N GLY A 617 1.59 -8.20 23.33
CA GLY A 617 1.25 -9.63 23.26
C GLY A 617 -0.26 -9.88 23.15
N LYS A 618 -0.86 -10.67 24.05
CA LYS A 618 -2.29 -10.99 24.03
C LYS A 618 -2.95 -10.74 25.38
N LEU A 619 -4.07 -10.03 25.41
CA LEU A 619 -4.91 -9.87 26.63
C LEU A 619 -4.17 -9.28 27.85
N ASN A 620 -3.09 -8.52 27.65
CA ASN A 620 -2.40 -7.88 28.77
C ASN A 620 -3.15 -6.61 29.22
N ASN A 621 -3.14 -6.32 30.52
CA ASN A 621 -3.75 -5.13 31.11
C ASN A 621 -2.71 -4.34 31.93
N CYS A 622 -2.37 -3.16 31.43
CA CYS A 622 -1.43 -2.21 32.05
C CYS A 622 -2.21 -0.97 32.48
N SER A 623 -2.64 -0.94 33.74
CA SER A 623 -3.41 0.17 34.32
C SER A 623 -2.60 1.08 35.23
N GLY A 624 -1.41 0.65 35.66
CA GLY A 624 -0.51 1.47 36.46
C GLY A 624 0.19 2.56 35.64
N ILE A 625 0.59 3.65 36.31
CA ILE A 625 1.46 4.67 35.69
C ILE A 625 2.82 4.04 35.41
N ALA A 626 3.36 4.23 34.21
CA ALA A 626 4.63 3.64 33.76
C ALA A 626 4.70 2.11 33.95
N SER A 627 3.55 1.42 33.93
CA SER A 627 3.48 -0.04 34.05
C SER A 627 3.72 -0.72 32.70
N ALA A 628 4.34 -1.90 32.69
CA ALA A 628 4.61 -2.64 31.46
C ALA A 628 4.23 -4.12 31.57
N ALA A 629 3.60 -4.67 30.52
CA ALA A 629 3.29 -6.09 30.42
C ALA A 629 3.63 -6.71 29.07
N PHE A 630 4.21 -7.92 29.11
CA PHE A 630 4.64 -8.69 27.95
C PHE A 630 4.17 -10.15 28.00
N GLY A 631 3.58 -10.66 26.92
CA GLY A 631 3.15 -12.07 26.84
C GLY A 631 1.64 -12.21 26.79
N GLN A 632 1.05 -13.12 27.57
CA GLN A 632 -0.38 -13.41 27.55
C GLN A 632 -1.06 -13.25 28.91
N GLU A 633 -2.18 -12.52 28.94
CA GLU A 633 -3.07 -12.38 30.11
C GLU A 633 -2.38 -11.82 31.36
N ASN A 634 -1.34 -11.01 31.20
CA ASN A 634 -0.62 -10.41 32.32
C ASN A 634 -1.28 -9.11 32.78
N ILE A 635 -1.18 -8.81 34.08
CA ILE A 635 -1.72 -7.60 34.70
C ILE A 635 -0.58 -6.83 35.37
N SER A 636 -0.29 -5.64 34.86
CA SER A 636 0.62 -4.67 35.48
C SER A 636 -0.21 -3.51 36.06
N GLY A 637 -0.68 -3.69 37.30
CA GLY A 637 -1.67 -2.81 37.93
C GLY A 637 -1.05 -1.71 38.81
N GLY A 638 0.14 -1.95 39.36
CA GLY A 638 0.83 -0.97 40.20
C GLY A 638 1.61 0.08 39.39
N SER A 639 1.87 1.24 39.97
CA SER A 639 2.75 2.24 39.33
C SER A 639 4.19 1.73 39.26
N ASN A 640 4.87 1.95 38.13
CA ASN A 640 6.20 1.38 37.81
C ASN A 640 6.26 -0.15 37.92
N SER A 641 5.12 -0.84 37.78
CA SER A 641 5.09 -2.31 37.82
C SER A 641 5.53 -2.94 36.50
N PHE A 642 6.00 -4.19 36.56
CA PHE A 642 6.32 -4.98 35.38
C PHE A 642 5.77 -6.40 35.52
N ALA A 643 5.05 -6.88 34.51
CA ALA A 643 4.48 -8.23 34.46
C ALA A 643 4.84 -8.94 33.14
N SER A 644 5.41 -10.14 33.16
CA SER A 644 5.77 -10.84 31.91
C SER A 644 5.61 -12.35 31.98
N GLY A 645 5.10 -12.94 30.90
CA GLY A 645 4.88 -14.39 30.76
C GLY A 645 3.42 -14.75 30.51
N TYR A 646 2.87 -15.70 31.26
CA TYR A 646 1.47 -16.13 31.16
C TYR A 646 0.74 -15.95 32.49
N LYS A 647 -0.33 -15.15 32.51
CA LYS A 647 -1.17 -14.89 33.70
C LYS A 647 -0.39 -14.37 34.93
N THR A 648 0.65 -13.58 34.71
CA THR A 648 1.39 -12.94 35.81
C THR A 648 0.70 -11.65 36.27
N LYS A 649 0.86 -11.29 37.54
CA LYS A 649 0.19 -10.12 38.14
C LYS A 649 1.14 -9.32 39.03
N ALA A 650 1.50 -8.11 38.62
CA ALA A 650 2.26 -7.15 39.40
C ALA A 650 1.32 -6.02 39.89
N SER A 651 0.83 -6.12 41.14
CA SER A 651 -0.22 -5.25 41.69
C SER A 651 0.30 -4.07 42.51
N GLY A 652 1.43 -4.25 43.20
CA GLY A 652 2.03 -3.21 44.05
C GLY A 652 2.83 -2.18 43.25
N GLN A 653 3.06 -1.01 43.84
CA GLN A 653 3.99 -0.03 43.28
C GLN A 653 5.41 -0.61 43.21
N ASN A 654 6.13 -0.36 42.12
CA ASN A 654 7.46 -0.91 41.83
C ASN A 654 7.53 -2.45 41.90
N SER A 655 6.39 -3.14 41.75
CA SER A 655 6.35 -4.59 41.82
C SER A 655 6.78 -5.24 40.50
N PHE A 656 7.36 -6.44 40.58
CA PHE A 656 7.88 -7.17 39.43
C PHE A 656 7.40 -8.62 39.45
N ALA A 657 6.70 -9.06 38.41
CA ALA A 657 6.21 -10.43 38.26
C ALA A 657 6.67 -11.03 36.91
N LEU A 658 7.29 -12.21 36.94
CA LEU A 658 7.79 -12.90 35.74
C LEU A 658 7.51 -14.40 35.77
N GLY A 659 7.08 -14.99 34.65
CA GLY A 659 6.90 -16.44 34.49
C GLY A 659 5.46 -16.89 34.26
N ASN A 660 5.00 -17.93 34.94
CA ASN A 660 3.64 -18.46 34.79
C ASN A 660 2.87 -18.32 36.10
N LEU A 661 1.68 -17.71 36.07
CA LEU A 661 0.80 -17.56 37.24
C LEU A 661 1.48 -16.90 38.47
N THR A 662 2.52 -16.08 38.27
CA THR A 662 3.23 -15.41 39.37
C THR A 662 2.53 -14.12 39.82
N GLN A 663 2.65 -13.80 41.11
CA GLN A 663 1.95 -12.66 41.71
C GLN A 663 2.87 -11.85 42.62
N ALA A 664 3.07 -10.57 42.32
CA ALA A 664 3.71 -9.61 43.20
C ALA A 664 2.63 -8.64 43.72
N VAL A 665 2.17 -8.87 44.96
CA VAL A 665 0.92 -8.29 45.46
C VAL A 665 1.11 -6.90 46.06
N PHE A 666 2.18 -6.69 46.82
CA PHE A 666 2.45 -5.45 47.57
C PHE A 666 3.62 -4.65 46.98
N ASP A 667 3.84 -3.45 47.51
CA ASP A 667 4.86 -2.55 46.99
C ASP A 667 6.27 -3.13 47.14
N ASN A 668 7.08 -2.93 46.10
CA ASN A 668 8.44 -3.46 45.97
C ASN A 668 8.52 -4.99 46.07
N ALA A 669 7.39 -5.71 45.94
CA ALA A 669 7.38 -7.17 45.91
C ALA A 669 7.87 -7.69 44.55
N ILE A 670 8.59 -8.81 44.58
CA ILE A 670 9.18 -9.43 43.39
C ILE A 670 8.81 -10.91 43.36
N ALA A 671 8.17 -11.38 42.29
CA ALA A 671 7.81 -12.77 42.09
C ALA A 671 8.31 -13.30 40.74
N PHE A 672 8.95 -14.47 40.76
CA PHE A 672 9.47 -15.13 39.56
C PHE A 672 9.28 -16.64 39.61
N GLY A 673 9.07 -17.28 38.45
CA GLY A 673 8.94 -18.74 38.33
C GLY A 673 7.54 -19.19 37.94
N ASP A 674 7.04 -20.27 38.55
CA ASP A 674 5.71 -20.82 38.28
C ASP A 674 4.88 -20.85 39.56
N SER A 675 3.70 -20.22 39.51
CA SER A 675 2.74 -20.15 40.60
C SER A 675 3.32 -19.57 41.92
N SER A 676 4.36 -18.75 41.82
CA SER A 676 5.04 -18.09 42.95
C SER A 676 4.37 -16.77 43.32
N SER A 677 4.24 -16.49 44.62
CA SER A 677 3.51 -15.33 45.16
C SER A 677 4.32 -14.54 46.19
N ALA A 678 4.62 -13.27 45.91
CA ALA A 678 5.23 -12.34 46.85
C ALA A 678 4.13 -11.48 47.50
N GLU A 679 3.79 -11.83 48.74
CA GLU A 679 2.63 -11.32 49.51
C GLU A 679 3.04 -10.42 50.68
N GLY A 680 4.33 -10.15 50.90
CA GLY A 680 4.80 -9.12 51.83
C GLY A 680 5.35 -7.89 51.10
N TYR A 681 5.32 -6.72 51.75
CA TYR A 681 6.05 -5.55 51.23
C TYR A 681 7.55 -5.87 51.16
N CYS A 682 8.20 -5.44 50.08
CA CYS A 682 9.62 -5.71 49.80
C CYS A 682 10.00 -7.22 49.81
N SER A 683 9.03 -8.12 49.61
CA SER A 683 9.28 -9.57 49.63
C SER A 683 9.68 -10.10 48.25
N ILE A 684 10.38 -11.23 48.23
CA ILE A 684 10.89 -11.88 47.03
C ILE A 684 10.48 -13.36 47.05
N ALA A 685 9.77 -13.84 46.03
CA ALA A 685 9.37 -15.23 45.88
C ALA A 685 9.86 -15.82 44.55
N THR A 686 10.72 -16.84 44.59
CA THR A 686 11.24 -17.55 43.41
C THR A 686 11.08 -19.06 43.46
N GLY A 687 10.60 -19.66 42.38
CA GLY A 687 10.53 -21.12 42.23
C GLY A 687 9.15 -21.62 41.84
N TYR A 688 8.73 -22.74 42.44
CA TYR A 688 7.50 -23.46 42.09
C TYR A 688 6.52 -23.49 43.27
N HIS A 689 5.37 -22.81 43.14
CA HIS A 689 4.34 -22.73 44.19
C HIS A 689 4.82 -22.22 45.57
N VAL A 690 5.81 -21.32 45.57
CA VAL A 690 6.28 -20.67 46.80
C VAL A 690 5.48 -19.40 47.13
N THR A 691 5.44 -19.03 48.41
CA THR A 691 4.78 -17.82 48.90
C THR A 691 5.67 -17.10 49.92
N ALA A 692 6.13 -15.89 49.57
CA ALA A 692 6.85 -14.98 50.46
C ALA A 692 5.86 -14.03 51.15
N LYS A 693 5.29 -14.47 52.28
CA LYS A 693 4.24 -13.72 52.98
C LYS A 693 4.79 -12.66 53.95
N ALA A 694 5.98 -12.84 54.49
CA ALA A 694 6.55 -11.92 55.47
C ALA A 694 7.14 -10.67 54.81
N TYR A 695 7.00 -9.52 55.47
CA TYR A 695 7.69 -8.27 55.13
C TYR A 695 9.19 -8.51 54.93
N ALA A 696 9.75 -8.01 53.82
CA ALA A 696 11.18 -8.11 53.48
C ALA A 696 11.77 -9.53 53.48
N SER A 697 10.96 -10.56 53.21
CA SER A 697 11.43 -11.95 53.16
C SER A 697 11.83 -12.40 51.76
N LEU A 698 12.83 -13.28 51.68
CA LEU A 698 13.19 -14.04 50.48
C LEU A 698 12.76 -15.50 50.64
N VAL A 699 11.99 -16.01 49.70
CA VAL A 699 11.57 -17.42 49.64
C VAL A 699 11.98 -18.03 48.31
N ILE A 700 12.69 -19.16 48.38
CA ILE A 700 13.13 -19.92 47.21
C ILE A 700 12.66 -21.39 47.28
N GLY A 701 12.74 -22.13 46.17
CA GLY A 701 12.51 -23.58 46.14
C GLY A 701 11.10 -23.97 45.70
N GLN A 702 10.46 -24.92 46.40
CA GLN A 702 9.10 -25.34 46.10
C GLN A 702 8.23 -25.56 47.34
N TYR A 703 6.95 -25.21 47.23
CA TYR A 703 5.92 -25.51 48.24
C TYR A 703 6.34 -25.21 49.70
N ASN A 704 6.90 -24.03 49.96
CA ASN A 704 7.24 -23.60 51.33
C ASN A 704 5.98 -23.44 52.20
N LYS A 705 6.15 -23.43 53.52
CA LYS A 705 5.09 -23.05 54.45
C LYS A 705 4.87 -21.55 54.40
N LYS A 706 3.60 -21.14 54.37
CA LYS A 706 3.19 -19.74 54.22
C LYS A 706 3.20 -19.03 55.57
N LEU A 707 4.34 -18.49 55.97
CA LEU A 707 4.57 -17.94 57.30
C LEU A 707 4.80 -16.42 57.29
N GLY A 708 4.43 -15.80 58.42
CA GLY A 708 4.72 -14.40 58.72
C GLY A 708 3.65 -13.39 58.30
N SER A 709 3.96 -12.12 58.59
CA SER A 709 3.08 -10.98 58.46
C SER A 709 3.50 -10.09 57.28
N PRO A 710 2.54 -9.63 56.44
CA PRO A 710 2.86 -8.92 55.20
C PRO A 710 3.41 -7.51 55.43
N SER A 711 3.05 -6.87 56.54
CA SER A 711 3.35 -5.48 56.86
C SER A 711 4.20 -5.36 58.12
N GLY A 712 5.42 -4.86 57.98
CA GLY A 712 6.29 -4.47 59.10
C GLY A 712 7.27 -5.56 59.60
N TRP A 713 8.25 -5.11 60.38
CA TRP A 713 9.27 -5.98 60.97
C TRP A 713 8.71 -6.70 62.20
N VAL A 714 8.74 -8.03 62.19
CA VAL A 714 8.33 -8.90 63.31
C VAL A 714 9.43 -9.91 63.55
N ASP A 715 10.07 -9.87 64.72
CA ASP A 715 11.29 -10.63 65.01
C ASP A 715 11.16 -12.16 64.84
N THR A 716 9.95 -12.70 65.01
CA THR A 716 9.64 -14.12 64.84
C THR A 716 9.24 -14.50 63.41
N ASP A 717 9.19 -13.56 62.49
CA ASP A 717 8.89 -13.84 61.09
C ASP A 717 10.14 -14.29 60.34
N PRO A 718 9.98 -15.12 59.29
CA PRO A 718 11.09 -15.48 58.42
C PRO A 718 11.61 -14.27 57.63
N ILE A 719 12.94 -14.18 57.51
CA ILE A 719 13.63 -13.31 56.54
C ILE A 719 14.11 -14.11 55.33
N PHE A 720 14.44 -15.39 55.50
CA PHE A 720 14.85 -16.29 54.42
C PHE A 720 14.26 -17.69 54.61
N VAL A 721 13.70 -18.26 53.54
CA VAL A 721 13.12 -19.62 53.52
C VAL A 721 13.53 -20.37 52.26
N ILE A 722 13.93 -21.63 52.42
CA ILE A 722 14.10 -22.58 51.32
C ILE A 722 13.01 -23.65 51.43
N GLY A 723 12.03 -23.63 50.53
CA GLY A 723 10.96 -24.62 50.46
C GLY A 723 11.40 -25.91 49.78
N ASN A 724 11.06 -27.05 50.37
CA ASN A 724 11.26 -28.39 49.79
C ASN A 724 9.98 -29.24 49.86
N GLY A 725 8.81 -28.60 49.97
CA GLY A 725 7.54 -29.30 50.01
C GLY A 725 7.24 -30.05 48.70
N THR A 726 6.34 -31.03 48.79
CA THR A 726 6.02 -31.93 47.67
C THR A 726 4.65 -31.66 47.04
N GLY A 727 3.89 -30.72 47.59
CA GLY A 727 2.54 -30.43 47.09
C GLY A 727 1.86 -29.25 47.78
N PRO A 728 0.68 -28.85 47.27
CA PRO A 728 0.02 -27.61 47.65
C PRO A 728 -0.65 -27.65 49.03
N ASN A 729 -1.00 -28.85 49.51
CA ASN A 729 -1.70 -29.04 50.77
C ASN A 729 -0.80 -28.70 51.96
N SER A 730 -1.38 -28.23 53.07
CA SER A 730 -0.65 -27.78 54.25
C SER A 730 0.32 -28.82 54.82
N PHE A 731 -0.04 -30.11 54.77
CA PHE A 731 0.80 -31.22 55.23
C PHE A 731 1.92 -31.61 54.25
N GLN A 732 1.85 -31.19 52.99
CA GLN A 732 2.88 -31.43 51.97
C GLN A 732 3.85 -30.26 51.83
N ARG A 733 3.48 -29.09 52.36
CA ARG A 733 4.35 -27.91 52.38
C ARG A 733 5.41 -28.04 53.44
N ASN A 734 6.66 -27.74 53.06
CA ASN A 734 7.78 -27.86 53.98
C ASN A 734 8.91 -26.89 53.65
N ASP A 735 9.69 -26.57 54.69
CA ASP A 735 10.84 -25.67 54.62
C ASP A 735 12.10 -26.45 55.05
N ALA A 736 13.06 -26.60 54.14
CA ALA A 736 14.37 -27.19 54.45
C ALA A 736 15.19 -26.29 55.38
N LEU A 737 15.06 -24.97 55.20
CA LEU A 737 15.77 -23.95 55.97
C LEU A 737 14.86 -22.76 56.22
N VAL A 738 14.86 -22.26 57.46
CA VAL A 738 14.23 -21.00 57.85
C VAL A 738 15.20 -20.17 58.67
N ILE A 739 15.46 -18.93 58.26
CA ILE A 739 16.13 -17.91 59.06
C ILE A 739 15.09 -16.87 59.46
N TYR A 740 14.99 -16.58 60.74
CA TYR A 740 14.09 -15.59 61.31
C TYR A 740 14.77 -14.21 61.42
N LYS A 741 13.96 -13.15 61.45
CA LYS A 741 14.43 -11.77 61.58
C LYS A 741 15.24 -11.49 62.85
N ASN A 742 15.03 -12.26 63.92
CA ASN A 742 15.84 -12.23 65.15
C ASN A 742 17.18 -13.00 65.08
N GLY A 743 17.55 -13.54 63.90
CA GLY A 743 18.80 -14.28 63.69
C GLY A 743 18.75 -15.76 64.08
N LYS A 744 17.62 -16.28 64.60
CA LYS A 744 17.47 -17.73 64.83
C LYS A 744 17.36 -18.47 63.50
N MET A 745 17.93 -19.67 63.44
CA MET A 745 17.88 -20.56 62.28
C MET A 745 17.23 -21.89 62.66
N LYS A 746 16.41 -22.44 61.75
CA LYS A 746 15.83 -23.77 61.84
C LYS A 746 16.19 -24.55 60.56
N VAL A 747 16.74 -25.74 60.73
CA VAL A 747 17.04 -26.70 59.65
C VAL A 747 16.11 -27.90 59.81
N ASP A 748 15.53 -28.38 58.72
CA ASP A 748 14.76 -29.62 58.67
C ASP A 748 15.58 -30.71 57.98
N GLY A 749 16.12 -31.64 58.77
CA GLY A 749 17.05 -32.67 58.33
C GLY A 749 18.41 -32.60 59.03
N ASP A 750 19.38 -33.33 58.49
CA ASP A 750 20.71 -33.46 59.07
C ASP A 750 21.60 -32.25 58.76
N LEU A 751 22.44 -31.87 59.73
CA LEU A 751 23.54 -30.91 59.55
C LEU A 751 24.88 -31.67 59.68
N TYR A 752 25.53 -31.93 58.54
CA TYR A 752 26.81 -32.63 58.48
C TYR A 752 27.91 -31.74 57.87
N PRO A 753 29.18 -31.94 58.24
CA PRO A 753 30.29 -31.27 57.57
C PRO A 753 30.48 -31.79 56.14
N ASN A 754 31.01 -30.94 55.26
CA ASN A 754 31.26 -31.31 53.87
C ASN A 754 32.33 -32.42 53.72
N ASP A 755 33.29 -32.45 54.63
CA ASP A 755 34.41 -33.39 54.61
C ASP A 755 34.50 -34.15 55.94
N ASN A 756 34.84 -35.44 55.85
CA ASN A 756 35.12 -36.27 57.01
C ASN A 756 36.35 -35.72 57.74
N GLY A 757 36.23 -35.53 59.06
CA GLY A 757 37.31 -34.97 59.88
C GLY A 757 37.33 -33.45 59.96
N SER A 758 36.29 -32.75 59.48
CA SER A 758 36.10 -31.32 59.78
C SER A 758 36.10 -31.11 61.30
N PRO A 759 37.03 -30.34 61.87
CA PRO A 759 37.48 -30.60 63.23
C PRO A 759 36.55 -30.04 64.32
N PHE A 760 35.75 -28.98 64.05
CA PHE A 760 35.08 -28.26 65.13
C PHE A 760 33.66 -27.76 64.79
N LEU A 761 32.75 -27.85 65.77
CA LEU A 761 31.48 -27.14 65.82
C LEU A 761 31.64 -25.89 66.72
N GLY A 762 32.08 -24.78 66.12
CA GLY A 762 32.51 -23.57 66.83
C GLY A 762 34.04 -23.48 67.00
N THR A 763 34.52 -22.41 67.63
CA THR A 763 35.95 -22.20 67.95
C THR A 763 36.11 -21.68 69.38
N ALA A 764 37.33 -21.54 69.91
CA ALA A 764 37.52 -20.99 71.27
C ALA A 764 37.01 -19.54 71.39
N SER A 765 37.09 -18.78 70.29
CA SER A 765 36.54 -17.42 70.21
C SER A 765 35.02 -17.38 69.97
N ASN A 766 34.43 -18.44 69.39
CA ASN A 766 33.00 -18.52 69.06
C ASN A 766 32.41 -19.84 69.56
N ARG A 767 32.16 -19.90 70.88
CA ARG A 767 31.75 -21.11 71.59
C ARG A 767 30.23 -21.23 71.69
N TRP A 768 29.72 -22.45 71.54
CA TRP A 768 28.35 -22.78 71.94
C TRP A 768 28.28 -22.87 73.46
N SER A 769 27.39 -22.08 74.08
CA SER A 769 27.24 -22.09 75.54
C SER A 769 26.60 -23.37 76.06
N VAL A 770 25.66 -23.94 75.30
CA VAL A 770 24.91 -25.16 75.63
C VAL A 770 24.51 -25.88 74.34
N ILE A 771 24.53 -27.22 74.37
CA ILE A 771 23.95 -28.08 73.34
C ILE A 771 22.82 -28.90 73.98
N TYR A 772 21.60 -28.77 73.47
CA TYR A 772 20.46 -29.61 73.86
C TYR A 772 20.33 -30.76 72.86
N ALA A 773 20.60 -31.99 73.32
CA ALA A 773 20.49 -33.20 72.50
C ALA A 773 19.72 -34.29 73.26
N VAL A 774 18.96 -35.10 72.54
CA VAL A 774 18.23 -36.25 73.12
C VAL A 774 19.20 -37.40 73.42
N ASN A 775 20.08 -37.70 72.47
CA ASN A 775 21.17 -38.67 72.63
C ASN A 775 22.50 -37.94 72.80
N ASN A 776 23.46 -38.59 73.46
CA ASN A 776 24.81 -38.05 73.64
C ASN A 776 25.63 -38.07 72.34
N VAL A 777 26.75 -37.33 72.34
CA VAL A 777 27.71 -37.28 71.23
C VAL A 777 28.36 -38.66 71.04
N ILE A 778 28.33 -39.18 69.82
CA ILE A 778 29.03 -40.41 69.44
C ILE A 778 30.48 -40.08 69.09
N GLN A 779 31.43 -40.72 69.75
CA GLN A 779 32.86 -40.63 69.42
C GLN A 779 33.32 -41.95 68.78
N THR A 780 33.83 -41.88 67.55
CA THR A 780 34.34 -43.07 66.84
C THR A 780 35.55 -43.63 67.59
N SER A 781 35.44 -44.86 68.09
CA SER A 781 36.49 -45.54 68.87
C SER A 781 36.79 -46.95 68.31
N ASP A 782 36.92 -47.06 66.99
CA ASP A 782 37.21 -48.31 66.30
C ASP A 782 38.71 -48.66 66.38
N ALA A 783 39.05 -49.91 66.71
CA ALA A 783 40.44 -50.36 66.81
C ALA A 783 41.23 -50.19 65.50
N ARG A 784 40.56 -50.28 64.34
CA ARG A 784 41.19 -50.11 63.01
C ARG A 784 41.64 -48.68 62.73
N LEU A 785 41.08 -47.71 63.45
CA LEU A 785 41.42 -46.29 63.34
C LEU A 785 42.42 -45.85 64.42
N LYS A 786 42.89 -46.78 65.25
CA LYS A 786 43.85 -46.54 66.33
C LYS A 786 45.17 -47.24 66.02
N LYS A 787 46.26 -46.64 66.48
CA LYS A 787 47.61 -47.23 66.48
C LYS A 787 48.18 -47.15 67.90
N ASP A 788 49.20 -47.96 68.18
CA ASP A 788 49.96 -47.89 69.43
C ASP A 788 49.09 -48.03 70.70
N ILE A 789 48.14 -48.98 70.68
CA ILE A 789 47.20 -49.22 71.78
C ILE A 789 47.95 -49.86 72.96
N ILE A 790 48.20 -49.08 74.02
CA ILE A 790 48.85 -49.51 75.27
C ILE A 790 47.90 -49.35 76.48
N ASN A 791 48.20 -50.06 77.57
CA ASN A 791 47.45 -49.90 78.82
C ASN A 791 47.64 -48.49 79.40
N LEU A 792 46.59 -47.97 80.02
CA LEU A 792 46.56 -46.62 80.58
C LEU A 792 47.53 -46.50 81.77
N SER A 793 48.38 -45.48 81.78
CA SER A 793 49.31 -45.19 82.87
C SER A 793 48.68 -44.41 84.02
N TYR A 794 47.62 -43.65 83.72
CA TYR A 794 46.83 -42.91 84.68
C TYR A 794 45.89 -43.84 85.45
N GLY A 795 45.80 -43.65 86.76
CA GLY A 795 44.99 -44.48 87.64
C GLY A 795 44.57 -43.75 88.91
N LEU A 796 44.26 -44.51 89.96
CA LEU A 796 43.66 -44.00 91.18
C LEU A 796 44.53 -42.92 91.84
N LYS A 797 45.86 -43.08 91.84
CA LYS A 797 46.81 -42.12 92.41
C LYS A 797 46.74 -40.73 91.76
N ASP A 798 46.30 -40.64 90.51
CA ASP A 798 46.26 -39.39 89.74
C ASP A 798 44.89 -38.73 89.86
N ILE A 799 43.80 -39.51 89.82
CA ILE A 799 42.45 -39.00 90.11
C ILE A 799 42.35 -38.42 91.53
N LEU A 800 43.02 -39.01 92.52
CA LEU A 800 43.03 -38.50 93.90
C LEU A 800 43.71 -37.13 94.05
N LYS A 801 44.52 -36.69 93.07
CA LYS A 801 45.12 -35.35 93.06
C LYS A 801 44.18 -34.31 92.47
N LEU A 802 43.14 -34.71 91.75
CA LEU A 802 42.17 -33.79 91.15
C LEU A 802 41.27 -33.21 92.25
N ARG A 803 40.98 -31.91 92.14
CA ARG A 803 40.12 -31.18 93.06
C ARG A 803 38.78 -30.82 92.41
N PRO A 804 37.70 -31.56 92.69
CA PRO A 804 36.35 -31.15 92.28
C PRO A 804 36.00 -29.80 92.90
N VAL A 805 35.45 -28.90 92.10
CA VAL A 805 35.05 -27.55 92.54
C VAL A 805 33.62 -27.25 92.14
N THR A 806 33.00 -26.36 92.90
CA THR A 806 31.84 -25.59 92.44
C THR A 806 32.31 -24.20 92.01
N PHE A 807 31.69 -23.65 90.98
CA PHE A 807 32.05 -22.33 90.48
C PHE A 807 30.86 -21.60 89.86
N ILE A 808 30.97 -20.28 89.77
CA ILE A 808 30.05 -19.41 89.04
C ILE A 808 30.91 -18.62 88.03
N TRP A 809 30.43 -18.46 86.80
CA TRP A 809 31.15 -17.73 85.77
C TRP A 809 31.25 -16.24 86.11
N LYS A 810 32.43 -15.65 85.93
CA LYS A 810 32.67 -14.22 86.17
C LYS A 810 31.86 -13.31 85.23
N ASP A 811 31.84 -13.65 83.93
CA ASP A 811 31.23 -12.84 82.87
C ASP A 811 30.10 -13.58 82.12
N GLY A 812 29.15 -14.14 82.86
CA GLY A 812 28.04 -14.92 82.31
C GLY A 812 26.65 -14.32 82.57
N LYS A 813 25.76 -14.39 81.58
CA LYS A 813 24.31 -14.20 81.77
C LYS A 813 23.70 -15.28 82.69
N ASP A 814 24.39 -16.41 82.85
CA ASP A 814 24.02 -17.50 83.74
C ASP A 814 24.88 -17.48 85.02
N GLN A 815 24.21 -17.29 86.17
CA GLN A 815 24.82 -17.18 87.50
C GLN A 815 24.55 -18.43 88.38
N SER A 816 24.11 -19.53 87.77
CA SER A 816 23.90 -20.78 88.50
C SER A 816 25.23 -21.45 88.88
N ILE A 817 25.24 -22.11 90.04
CA ILE A 817 26.39 -22.88 90.52
C ILE A 817 26.63 -24.05 89.56
N LYS A 818 27.85 -24.14 89.03
CA LYS A 818 28.32 -25.24 88.18
C LYS A 818 29.26 -26.14 88.94
N LEU A 819 29.33 -27.40 88.53
CA LEU A 819 30.28 -28.40 89.02
C LEU A 819 31.36 -28.62 87.96
N GLY A 820 32.62 -28.78 88.37
CA GLY A 820 33.68 -29.09 87.43
C GLY A 820 35.06 -29.17 88.07
N LEU A 821 36.07 -28.98 87.22
CA LEU A 821 37.50 -28.96 87.54
C LEU A 821 38.12 -27.67 86.99
N ILE A 822 39.23 -27.23 87.57
CA ILE A 822 40.00 -26.08 87.07
C ILE A 822 41.06 -26.59 86.08
N ALA A 823 40.99 -26.17 84.83
CA ALA A 823 41.86 -26.69 83.75
C ALA A 823 43.35 -26.52 84.05
N GLN A 824 43.74 -25.39 84.66
CA GLN A 824 45.11 -25.09 85.08
C GLN A 824 45.61 -26.04 86.18
N GLU A 825 44.72 -26.58 87.01
CA GLU A 825 45.07 -27.56 88.06
C GLU A 825 45.13 -28.99 87.48
N VAL A 826 44.31 -29.29 86.47
CA VAL A 826 44.26 -30.62 85.84
C VAL A 826 45.45 -30.83 84.90
N GLN A 827 45.85 -29.80 84.13
CA GLN A 827 46.89 -29.89 83.11
C GLN A 827 48.22 -30.51 83.57
N PRO A 828 48.81 -30.13 84.73
CA PRO A 828 50.05 -30.76 85.20
C PRO A 828 49.88 -32.21 85.71
N ILE A 829 48.65 -32.71 85.86
CA ILE A 829 48.34 -34.07 86.36
C ILE A 829 47.99 -35.01 85.20
N ILE A 830 47.07 -34.58 84.34
CA ILE A 830 46.60 -35.31 83.15
C ILE A 830 46.52 -34.29 82.01
N ASN A 831 47.59 -34.16 81.22
CA ASN A 831 47.68 -33.10 80.22
C ASN A 831 46.74 -33.33 79.02
N GLU A 832 46.52 -34.58 78.63
CA GLU A 832 45.77 -34.98 77.42
C GLU A 832 44.27 -34.70 77.49
N VAL A 833 43.74 -34.35 78.66
CA VAL A 833 42.32 -33.96 78.82
C VAL A 833 42.11 -32.46 78.76
N VAL A 834 43.19 -31.66 78.65
CA VAL A 834 43.14 -30.20 78.60
C VAL A 834 43.49 -29.73 77.19
N ASP A 835 42.54 -29.04 76.55
CA ASP A 835 42.73 -28.39 75.26
C ASP A 835 43.09 -26.92 75.46
N VAL A 836 44.04 -26.42 74.65
CA VAL A 836 44.44 -25.00 74.64
C VAL A 836 43.75 -24.29 73.48
N GLY A 837 42.97 -23.27 73.79
CA GLY A 837 42.27 -22.46 72.81
C GLY A 837 43.23 -21.76 71.84
N ASP A 838 42.73 -21.53 70.62
CA ASP A 838 43.44 -20.78 69.58
C ASP A 838 43.34 -19.26 69.77
N ASP A 839 42.55 -18.81 70.75
CA ASP A 839 42.35 -17.41 71.11
C ASP A 839 43.61 -16.74 71.71
N GLN A 840 43.58 -15.42 71.78
CA GLN A 840 44.69 -14.60 72.29
C GLN A 840 45.06 -14.96 73.73
N ASP A 841 44.06 -15.25 74.55
CA ASP A 841 44.24 -15.56 75.97
C ASP A 841 44.59 -17.04 76.20
N LYS A 842 44.67 -17.84 75.14
CA LYS A 842 44.95 -19.29 75.20
C LYS A 842 44.03 -19.99 76.20
N THR A 843 42.74 -19.70 76.10
CA THR A 843 41.74 -20.20 77.04
C THR A 843 41.78 -21.72 77.13
N LEU A 844 41.96 -22.26 78.33
CA LEU A 844 42.02 -23.71 78.55
C LEU A 844 40.61 -24.31 78.67
N GLY A 845 40.36 -25.40 77.94
CA GLY A 845 39.16 -26.22 78.03
C GLY A 845 39.48 -27.62 78.56
N ILE A 846 38.52 -28.26 79.23
CA ILE A 846 38.65 -29.67 79.67
C ILE A 846 37.72 -30.54 78.83
N ASN A 847 38.28 -31.56 78.19
CA ASN A 847 37.51 -32.65 77.61
C ASN A 847 37.15 -33.68 78.71
N TYR A 848 36.03 -33.42 79.39
CA TYR A 848 35.56 -34.29 80.47
C TYR A 848 35.30 -35.75 80.04
N THR A 849 34.98 -35.99 78.76
CA THR A 849 34.77 -37.37 78.27
C THR A 849 36.06 -38.19 78.26
N SER A 850 37.21 -37.54 78.05
CA SER A 850 38.52 -38.20 78.10
C SER A 850 38.97 -38.57 79.52
N LEU A 851 38.30 -38.07 80.57
CA LEU A 851 38.55 -38.53 81.95
C LEU A 851 37.90 -39.90 82.25
N ILE A 852 36.89 -40.31 81.47
CA ILE A 852 36.14 -41.54 81.72
C ILE A 852 37.05 -42.78 81.73
N PRO A 853 37.97 -43.01 80.77
CA PRO A 853 38.90 -44.14 80.82
C PRO A 853 39.80 -44.13 82.05
N VAL A 854 40.24 -42.95 82.51
CA VAL A 854 41.04 -42.80 83.73
C VAL A 854 40.23 -43.19 84.96
N LEU A 855 38.97 -42.76 85.03
CA LEU A 855 38.05 -43.14 86.09
C LEU A 855 37.77 -44.65 86.07
N ILE A 856 37.57 -45.26 84.90
CA ILE A 856 37.39 -46.72 84.76
C ILE A 856 38.61 -47.46 85.32
N ASN A 857 39.82 -47.11 84.91
CA ASN A 857 41.04 -47.75 85.42
C ASN A 857 41.21 -47.51 86.93
N SER A 858 40.90 -46.30 87.41
CA SER A 858 40.96 -45.98 88.85
C SER A 858 39.98 -46.82 89.67
N ILE A 859 38.77 -47.07 89.17
CA ILE A 859 37.78 -47.93 89.81
C ILE A 859 38.24 -49.40 89.78
N GLN A 860 38.85 -49.86 88.68
CA GLN A 860 39.42 -51.21 88.60
C GLN A 860 40.56 -51.42 89.60
N GLU A 861 41.47 -50.45 89.72
CA GLU A 861 42.54 -50.45 90.73
C GLU A 861 41.98 -50.42 92.15
N GLN A 862 40.97 -49.58 92.41
CA GLN A 862 40.28 -49.52 93.70
C GLN A 862 39.62 -50.86 94.05
N GLN A 863 38.94 -51.51 93.09
CA GLN A 863 38.32 -52.81 93.30
C GLN A 863 39.36 -53.88 93.64
N LYS A 864 40.53 -53.85 93.01
CA LYS A 864 41.63 -54.75 93.33
C LYS A 864 42.12 -54.57 94.77
N ILE A 865 42.31 -53.32 95.21
CA ILE A 865 42.69 -53.02 96.61
C ILE A 865 41.61 -53.54 97.58
N ILE A 866 40.32 -53.38 97.25
CA ILE A 866 39.21 -53.88 98.07
C ILE A 866 39.26 -55.42 98.18
N GLU A 867 39.47 -56.14 97.08
CA GLU A 867 39.57 -57.60 97.10
C GLU A 867 40.81 -58.09 97.87
N GLU A 868 41.95 -57.42 97.74
CA GLU A 868 43.15 -57.70 98.54
C GLU A 868 42.90 -57.45 100.04
N GLN A 869 42.18 -56.39 100.39
CA GLN A 869 41.79 -56.09 101.77
C GLN A 869 40.81 -57.13 102.32
N LYS A 870 39.81 -57.55 101.54
CA LYS A 870 38.89 -58.64 101.92
C LYS A 870 39.62 -59.96 102.14
N ALA A 871 40.54 -60.32 101.25
CA ALA A 871 41.34 -61.53 101.40
C ALA A 871 42.17 -61.49 102.68
N LYS A 872 42.79 -60.35 102.99
CA LYS A 872 43.48 -60.14 104.28
C LYS A 872 42.53 -60.25 105.47
N ASN A 873 41.32 -59.69 105.38
CA ASN A 873 40.33 -59.81 106.44
C ASN A 873 39.89 -61.27 106.67
N ILE A 874 39.70 -62.07 105.60
CA ILE A 874 39.40 -63.50 105.73
C ILE A 874 40.55 -64.25 106.42
N VAL A 875 41.80 -63.96 106.06
CA VAL A 875 42.98 -64.56 106.70
C VAL A 875 43.05 -64.15 108.18
N LEU A 876 42.81 -62.87 108.49
CA LEU A 876 42.79 -62.37 109.87
C LEU A 876 41.64 -62.98 110.68
N GLU A 877 40.44 -63.12 110.12
CA GLU A 877 39.29 -63.79 110.74
C GLU A 877 39.61 -65.27 111.02
N ASN A 878 40.25 -65.97 110.08
CA ASN A 878 40.69 -67.35 110.28
C ASN A 878 41.75 -67.46 111.38
N GLN A 879 42.70 -66.52 111.44
CA GLN A 879 43.71 -66.47 112.51
C GLN A 879 43.07 -66.17 113.88
N ILE A 880 42.10 -65.25 113.94
CA ILE A 880 41.33 -64.96 115.17
C ILE A 880 40.55 -66.21 115.61
N ASN A 881 39.92 -66.93 114.68
CA ASN A 881 39.21 -68.17 114.98
C ASN A 881 40.16 -69.28 115.47
N GLU A 882 41.36 -69.39 114.88
CA GLU A 882 42.37 -70.37 115.31
C GLU A 882 42.96 -70.04 116.69
N ILE A 883 43.22 -68.76 116.97
CA ILE A 883 43.65 -68.28 118.30
C ILE A 883 42.53 -68.51 119.32
N SER A 884 41.28 -68.24 118.97
CA SER A 884 40.12 -68.49 119.85
C SER A 884 39.99 -69.98 120.17
N LYS A 885 40.21 -70.86 119.19
CA LYS A 885 40.24 -72.32 119.38
C LYS A 885 41.39 -72.77 120.31
N LYS A 886 42.60 -72.20 120.13
CA LYS A 886 43.74 -72.46 121.00
C LYS A 886 43.52 -71.93 122.42
N LEU A 887 42.79 -70.82 122.57
CA LEU A 887 42.37 -70.27 123.86
C LEU A 887 41.37 -71.21 124.55
N GLU A 888 40.36 -71.72 123.83
CA GLU A 888 39.43 -72.73 124.34
C GLU A 888 40.14 -74.05 124.74
N GLU A 889 41.16 -74.49 123.99
CA GLU A 889 41.98 -75.65 124.34
C GLU A 889 42.88 -75.41 125.57
N LEU A 890 43.39 -74.19 125.74
CA LEU A 890 44.13 -73.77 126.94
C LEU A 890 43.22 -73.69 128.16
N GLU A 891 42.02 -73.13 128.01
CA GLU A 891 41.00 -73.08 129.06
C GLU A 891 40.54 -74.49 129.46
N LYS A 892 40.47 -75.44 128.52
CA LYS A 892 40.23 -76.87 128.80
C LYS A 892 41.41 -77.60 129.45
N ARG A 893 42.64 -77.09 129.37
CA ARG A 893 43.82 -77.61 130.09
C ARG A 893 44.01 -77.02 131.48
N ILE A 894 43.30 -75.93 131.79
CA ILE A 894 43.31 -75.22 133.09
C ILE A 894 42.16 -75.69 134.00
N LYS A 895 41.21 -76.47 133.48
CA LYS A 895 40.25 -77.29 134.25
C LYS A 895 40.72 -78.74 134.29
#